data_AF-A0A9P3PH15-F1
#
_entry.id   AF-A0A9P3PH15-F1
#
_cell.length_a   1.000
_cell.length_b   1.000
_cell.length_c   1.000
_cell.angle_alpha   90.00
_cell.angle_beta   90.00
_cell.angle_gamma   90.00
#
_symmetry.space_group_name_H-M   'P 1'
#
loop_
_entity.id
_entity.type
_entity.pdbx_description
1 polymer ?
#
loop_
_entity_poly.entity_id
_entity_poly.type
_entity_poly.pdbx_seq_one_letter_code
_entity_poly.pdbx_strand_id
1 'polypeptide(L)'
;MPPSDFAKADVDEILDKLTTDEAILLTAGVGFWHTHAIERLGVPAIKVSDGPNGIRGNHFFMGTPAKCLPSATALGATWDTELIEQVGLKLLAPEAKLRAASVVLAPTCNIQRNPLGGRSFESFSEDPVLSGLIAAAYVRGTQSGGIGTAIKHFVGNDKENDRQGYDSVISPRALREIYLMPFMLAQKYAKPWSIMTAYNRVNGTHVSEDPFLLRKVLREEWGFQGLVMSDWFGVYSVAPSLNAGLDLEMPGTNKWRTLDLVNRTIQARKVCGGAPEILDGDGLERTVESDADKALMRRVAAESIVLLKNANNVLPLDASTLKGKKVAIVGGNAKAVVLSGGGSAALKASYFVSPYDGIVNALGEGVEVGYCEGARAFKTLPTLESSLLTSPSGEPGWTASWHAHESDDSMTPLPEPMATRVIDETRIFISTSVPAGITKRWTMRLRGVMRPQERDVRFEFGLTAAGRAKLYVDNTLVIDNWTRQRRGEAFFGVGSEEEKGVFTLKAGVAHKVHVEFCNVRGPADGDEDEAVMDSNPGVRLGGAEVEDPDESLARAVELAKDADVVIAVVGLNADWEAEGYDRTTLALPGRTDELISKVAAMGWMQTRCTVPCAPPPNSDVLVAIASNTNLDSSIQMRNPITSATPDSEVRCESHPNNLEAQYDVGDTRRFHPKVEAADSTATSAPPPNRDVLVASLNTQNPSSPSSTSSTEKNTGRVMENVEGDECGNGNEIAAGGPGRRINTAVKSLQGCGVMPITTTHPCVFASSRERRRRANATGSDPDTSGGESNATVVTKWRRGPQHSDGVVEQMGWMQTRCTVPPRTVVVTQSGSSITLPWVDSVAALVHAWYLGNATGDAIADVLFGKHNPSGKLSLTFPKKLEDVPSHGHFHSENGVVRYAEDLFVGYIIINTVVSSLSSHSASAFIHHLHLHRPATLRAQNHGQRIQPRRLRHRDQHRRPSRLRGRAAVHRLPFHFGPHAPAAAAQGLREGARPPARLEPACGAAP
;
A
#
# COMPACT_ATOMS: atom_id res chain seq x y z
N MET A 1 32.11 10.70 -24.58
CA MET A 1 31.81 9.25 -24.76
C MET A 1 30.31 9.12 -24.95
N PRO A 2 29.80 8.04 -25.57
CA PRO A 2 28.41 7.64 -25.39
C PRO A 2 28.10 7.54 -23.89
N PRO A 3 26.92 7.99 -23.41
CA PRO A 3 26.50 7.82 -22.02
C PRO A 3 26.66 6.38 -21.52
N SER A 4 26.31 5.38 -22.33
CA SER A 4 26.49 3.95 -22.03
C SER A 4 27.94 3.50 -21.78
N ASP A 5 28.96 4.21 -22.30
CA ASP A 5 30.37 3.91 -22.02
C ASP A 5 30.83 4.41 -20.65
N PHE A 6 30.07 5.28 -19.98
CA PHE A 6 30.43 5.84 -18.66
C PHE A 6 30.60 4.78 -17.57
N ALA A 7 29.99 3.60 -17.72
CA ALA A 7 30.19 2.46 -16.82
C ALA A 7 31.64 1.91 -16.80
N LYS A 8 32.53 2.41 -17.66
CA LYS A 8 33.97 2.10 -17.73
C LYS A 8 34.85 3.27 -17.31
N ALA A 9 34.28 4.42 -16.96
CA ALA A 9 35.04 5.63 -16.64
C ALA A 9 35.75 5.50 -15.29
N ASP A 10 36.95 6.07 -15.19
CA ASP A 10 37.66 6.21 -13.92
C ASP A 10 36.99 7.32 -13.11
N VAL A 11 36.40 6.95 -11.96
CA VAL A 11 35.67 7.88 -11.10
C VAL A 11 36.65 8.86 -10.45
N ASP A 12 37.82 8.40 -9.99
CA ASP A 12 38.78 9.26 -9.32
C ASP A 12 39.38 10.29 -10.31
N GLU A 13 39.64 9.87 -11.56
CA GLU A 13 40.06 10.79 -12.63
C GLU A 13 39.00 11.87 -12.95
N ILE A 14 37.71 11.55 -12.82
CA ILE A 14 36.62 12.52 -12.97
C ILE A 14 36.57 13.47 -11.76
N LEU A 15 36.69 12.95 -10.53
CA LEU A 15 36.63 13.75 -9.31
C LEU A 15 37.77 14.76 -9.20
N ASP A 16 38.98 14.40 -9.62
CA ASP A 16 40.12 15.33 -9.70
C ASP A 16 39.93 16.43 -10.75
N LYS A 17 39.11 16.18 -11.78
CA LYS A 17 38.84 17.14 -12.87
C LYS A 17 37.61 18.04 -12.64
N LEU A 18 36.71 17.72 -11.71
CA LEU A 18 35.52 18.53 -11.42
C LEU A 18 35.89 19.92 -10.88
N THR A 19 35.16 20.95 -11.32
CA THR A 19 35.13 22.23 -10.59
C THR A 19 34.31 22.11 -9.32
N THR A 20 34.45 23.06 -8.39
CA THR A 20 33.60 23.12 -7.19
C THR A 20 32.13 23.21 -7.55
N ASP A 21 31.76 24.06 -8.52
CA ASP A 21 30.36 24.23 -8.93
C ASP A 21 29.80 22.96 -9.58
N GLU A 22 30.55 22.28 -10.46
CA GLU A 22 30.12 21.00 -11.05
C GLU A 22 29.94 19.92 -9.97
N ALA A 23 30.81 19.89 -8.97
CA ALA A 23 30.67 18.98 -7.83
C ALA A 23 29.44 19.31 -6.96
N ILE A 24 29.09 20.59 -6.79
CA ILE A 24 27.84 21.01 -6.11
C ILE A 24 26.63 20.55 -6.91
N LEU A 25 26.60 20.79 -8.23
CA LEU A 25 25.48 20.42 -9.10
C LEU A 25 25.18 18.91 -9.05
N LEU A 26 26.21 18.06 -8.95
CA LEU A 26 26.04 16.61 -8.78
C LEU A 26 25.41 16.18 -7.43
N THR A 27 25.30 17.08 -6.44
CA THR A 27 24.62 16.81 -5.16
C THR A 27 23.10 17.09 -5.17
N ALA A 28 22.55 17.49 -6.32
CA ALA A 28 21.12 17.71 -6.54
C ALA A 28 20.64 17.10 -7.88
N GLY A 29 19.33 16.84 -7.97
CA GLY A 29 18.67 16.48 -9.23
C GLY A 29 18.60 17.63 -10.25
N VAL A 30 17.97 17.35 -11.39
CA VAL A 30 17.50 18.32 -12.39
C VAL A 30 16.02 18.06 -12.66
N GLY A 31 15.18 19.02 -12.25
CA GLY A 31 13.74 18.85 -12.22
C GLY A 31 13.36 17.66 -11.35
N PHE A 32 12.33 16.92 -11.76
CA PHE A 32 11.72 15.88 -10.93
C PHE A 32 12.46 14.52 -10.93
N TRP A 33 13.15 14.13 -12.01
CA TRP A 33 13.51 12.72 -12.27
C TRP A 33 14.94 12.45 -12.75
N HIS A 34 15.81 13.45 -12.85
CA HIS A 34 17.16 13.27 -13.40
C HIS A 34 18.22 13.79 -12.42
N THR A 35 19.48 13.35 -12.54
CA THR A 35 20.64 14.04 -11.95
C THR A 35 21.19 15.10 -12.91
N HIS A 36 22.05 15.98 -12.42
CA HIS A 36 22.89 16.80 -13.31
C HIS A 36 23.81 15.93 -14.19
N ALA A 37 24.13 16.45 -15.38
CA ALA A 37 25.15 15.96 -16.29
C ALA A 37 26.34 16.93 -16.35
N ILE A 38 27.56 16.43 -16.51
CA ILE A 38 28.79 17.23 -16.68
C ILE A 38 29.42 16.85 -18.03
N GLU A 39 28.91 17.45 -19.11
CA GLU A 39 29.19 17.04 -20.50
C GLU A 39 30.68 17.00 -20.84
N ARG A 40 31.48 17.98 -20.38
CA ARG A 40 32.93 18.03 -20.67
C ARG A 40 33.73 16.87 -20.06
N LEU A 41 33.19 16.22 -19.03
CA LEU A 41 33.76 15.03 -18.39
C LEU A 41 33.04 13.75 -18.83
N GLY A 42 32.02 13.86 -19.69
CA GLY A 42 31.18 12.74 -20.12
C GLY A 42 30.26 12.18 -19.05
N VAL A 43 30.06 12.88 -17.92
CA VAL A 43 29.14 12.44 -16.85
C VAL A 43 27.70 12.63 -17.32
N PRO A 44 26.90 11.55 -17.46
CA PRO A 44 25.55 11.64 -18.00
C PRO A 44 24.51 11.96 -16.91
N ALA A 45 23.36 12.50 -17.32
CA ALA A 45 22.20 12.62 -16.44
C ALA A 45 21.60 11.23 -16.19
N ILE A 46 21.58 10.79 -14.93
CA ILE A 46 20.96 9.53 -14.52
C ILE A 46 19.47 9.78 -14.31
N LYS A 47 18.62 9.07 -15.05
CA LYS A 47 17.17 9.08 -14.84
C LYS A 47 16.78 8.09 -13.73
N VAL A 48 15.89 8.54 -12.84
CA VAL A 48 15.25 7.74 -11.81
C VAL A 48 13.73 7.67 -12.03
N SER A 49 13.06 6.61 -11.55
CA SER A 49 11.60 6.52 -11.63
C SER A 49 11.00 5.61 -10.56
N ASP A 50 9.80 5.93 -10.07
CA ASP A 50 9.02 4.99 -9.25
C ASP A 50 8.57 3.77 -10.09
N GLY A 51 8.37 2.60 -9.50
CA GLY A 51 8.43 2.33 -8.06
C GLY A 51 8.24 0.84 -7.71
N PRO A 52 7.81 0.53 -6.48
CA PRO A 52 7.92 -0.83 -5.92
C PRO A 52 7.07 -1.90 -6.64
N ASN A 53 5.98 -1.50 -7.29
CA ASN A 53 4.99 -2.37 -7.93
C ASN A 53 4.87 -2.14 -9.46
N GLY A 54 5.89 -1.58 -10.11
CA GLY A 54 5.92 -1.31 -11.55
C GLY A 54 6.55 0.04 -11.86
N ILE A 55 6.96 0.28 -13.11
CA ILE A 55 7.74 1.48 -13.48
C ILE A 55 6.83 2.53 -14.12
N ARG A 56 6.56 3.63 -13.42
CA ARG A 56 5.61 4.69 -13.84
C ARG A 56 6.15 5.58 -14.97
N GLY A 57 7.44 5.93 -14.92
CA GLY A 57 8.05 6.89 -15.83
C GLY A 57 8.19 8.32 -15.29
N ASN A 58 8.46 9.25 -16.21
CA ASN A 58 8.69 10.70 -15.99
C ASN A 58 7.41 11.52 -15.72
N HIS A 59 6.23 10.92 -15.84
CA HIS A 59 4.96 11.65 -15.86
C HIS A 59 3.91 10.94 -14.99
N PHE A 60 3.24 11.71 -14.14
CA PHE A 60 2.02 11.25 -13.45
C PHE A 60 0.82 11.39 -14.39
N PHE A 61 0.61 12.60 -14.92
CA PHE A 61 -0.38 12.92 -15.96
C PHE A 61 0.20 12.78 -17.37
N MET A 62 -0.56 12.16 -18.27
CA MET A 62 -0.12 11.69 -19.60
C MET A 62 1.04 10.67 -19.52
N GLY A 63 1.03 9.81 -18.49
CA GLY A 63 2.04 8.76 -18.31
C GLY A 63 1.94 7.65 -19.36
N THR A 64 3.09 7.14 -19.84
CA THR A 64 3.11 5.93 -20.68
C THR A 64 2.58 4.73 -19.87
N PRO A 65 1.51 4.03 -20.31
CA PRO A 65 0.92 2.91 -19.56
C PRO A 65 1.94 1.81 -19.25
N ALA A 66 1.92 1.22 -18.06
CA ALA A 66 2.96 0.33 -17.53
C ALA A 66 2.42 -0.99 -16.94
N LYS A 67 3.31 -1.96 -16.75
CA LYS A 67 3.03 -3.20 -16.01
C LYS A 67 2.82 -2.92 -14.52
N CYS A 68 1.56 -2.84 -14.07
CA CYS A 68 1.24 -2.81 -12.64
C CYS A 68 1.28 -4.24 -12.09
N LEU A 69 2.11 -4.43 -11.06
CA LEU A 69 2.31 -5.67 -10.33
C LEU A 69 1.49 -5.65 -9.02
N PRO A 70 1.37 -6.80 -8.31
CA PRO A 70 0.79 -6.80 -6.98
C PRO A 70 1.49 -5.84 -6.00
N SER A 71 0.71 -5.32 -5.06
CA SER A 71 1.18 -4.54 -3.91
C SER A 71 2.28 -5.27 -3.14
N ALA A 72 3.17 -4.53 -2.46
CA ALA A 72 4.29 -5.16 -1.77
C ALA A 72 3.83 -6.11 -0.65
N THR A 73 2.71 -5.83 0.03
CA THR A 73 2.10 -6.75 0.99
C THR A 73 1.69 -8.07 0.35
N ALA A 74 1.17 -8.03 -0.89
CA ALA A 74 0.88 -9.21 -1.70
C ALA A 74 2.17 -9.96 -2.12
N LEU A 75 3.19 -9.23 -2.60
CA LEU A 75 4.49 -9.81 -2.95
C LEU A 75 5.16 -10.48 -1.75
N GLY A 76 5.07 -9.87 -0.55
CA GLY A 76 5.48 -10.45 0.72
C GLY A 76 4.65 -11.70 1.07
N ALA A 77 3.34 -11.68 0.80
CA ALA A 77 2.45 -12.81 1.04
C ALA A 77 2.74 -14.04 0.16
N THR A 78 3.54 -13.93 -0.90
CA THR A 78 4.07 -15.12 -1.61
C THR A 78 5.00 -15.96 -0.74
N TRP A 79 5.74 -15.33 0.19
CA TRP A 79 6.88 -15.91 0.92
C TRP A 79 7.92 -16.59 0.00
N ASP A 80 8.05 -16.13 -1.25
CA ASP A 80 8.82 -16.82 -2.31
C ASP A 80 9.90 -15.92 -2.94
N THR A 81 11.11 -15.98 -2.38
CA THR A 81 12.24 -15.17 -2.86
C THR A 81 12.68 -15.51 -4.29
N GLU A 82 12.44 -16.73 -4.79
CA GLU A 82 12.80 -17.08 -6.17
C GLU A 82 11.83 -16.42 -7.17
N LEU A 83 10.52 -16.43 -6.84
CA LEU A 83 9.51 -15.73 -7.63
C LEU A 83 9.75 -14.22 -7.68
N ILE A 84 10.08 -13.59 -6.55
CA ILE A 84 10.33 -12.14 -6.50
C ILE A 84 11.63 -11.76 -7.23
N GLU A 85 12.69 -12.57 -7.14
CA GLU A 85 13.92 -12.38 -7.94
C GLU A 85 13.65 -12.51 -9.45
N GLN A 86 12.79 -13.45 -9.85
CA GLN A 86 12.34 -13.57 -11.24
C GLN A 86 11.46 -12.39 -11.70
N VAL A 87 10.64 -11.80 -10.83
CA VAL A 87 9.85 -10.60 -11.13
C VAL A 87 10.76 -9.38 -11.34
N GLY A 88 11.76 -9.18 -10.49
CA GLY A 88 12.78 -8.14 -10.65
C GLY A 88 13.51 -8.24 -12.01
N LEU A 89 14.03 -9.43 -12.32
CA LEU A 89 14.82 -9.67 -13.54
C LEU A 89 13.99 -9.64 -14.84
N LYS A 90 12.75 -10.16 -14.83
CA LYS A 90 11.97 -10.37 -16.07
C LYS A 90 10.90 -9.32 -16.35
N LEU A 91 10.43 -8.59 -15.34
CA LEU A 91 9.40 -7.57 -15.50
C LEU A 91 9.96 -6.17 -15.24
N LEU A 92 10.53 -5.94 -14.04
CA LEU A 92 10.91 -4.60 -13.59
C LEU A 92 12.12 -4.04 -14.33
N ALA A 93 13.22 -4.79 -14.43
CA ALA A 93 14.41 -4.31 -15.14
C ALA A 93 14.16 -4.06 -16.65
N PRO A 94 13.48 -4.94 -17.41
CA PRO A 94 13.14 -4.65 -18.81
C PRO A 94 12.20 -3.44 -18.97
N GLU A 95 11.21 -3.27 -18.09
CA GLU A 95 10.30 -2.11 -18.12
C GLU A 95 11.06 -0.79 -17.86
N ALA A 96 12.02 -0.80 -16.92
CA ALA A 96 12.87 0.34 -16.64
C ALA A 96 13.78 0.69 -17.84
N LYS A 97 14.29 -0.32 -18.56
CA LYS A 97 15.05 -0.11 -19.81
C LYS A 97 14.22 0.54 -20.91
N LEU A 98 12.96 0.10 -21.10
CA LEU A 98 12.02 0.72 -22.06
C LEU A 98 11.64 2.17 -21.73
N ARG A 99 12.04 2.66 -20.55
CA ARG A 99 11.82 4.03 -20.06
C ARG A 99 13.12 4.82 -19.86
N ALA A 100 14.26 4.25 -20.21
CA ALA A 100 15.60 4.78 -19.93
C ALA A 100 15.86 5.10 -18.44
N ALA A 101 15.16 4.43 -17.51
CA ALA A 101 15.30 4.67 -16.07
C ALA A 101 16.42 3.76 -15.48
N SER A 102 17.63 4.30 -15.31
CA SER A 102 18.78 3.54 -14.79
C SER A 102 18.66 3.16 -13.31
N VAL A 103 17.81 3.85 -12.53
CA VAL A 103 17.52 3.52 -11.12
C VAL A 103 16.01 3.56 -10.85
N VAL A 104 15.48 2.52 -10.20
CA VAL A 104 14.09 2.47 -9.73
C VAL A 104 14.03 2.87 -8.26
N LEU A 105 13.04 3.69 -7.90
CA LEU A 105 12.77 4.18 -6.54
C LEU A 105 12.04 3.10 -5.72
N ALA A 106 12.71 1.97 -5.54
CA ALA A 106 12.17 0.72 -5.05
C ALA A 106 13.27 -0.20 -4.47
N PRO A 107 12.91 -1.24 -3.69
CA PRO A 107 11.57 -1.48 -3.14
C PRO A 107 11.32 -0.62 -1.90
N THR A 108 10.06 -0.50 -1.50
CA THR A 108 9.69 0.08 -0.21
C THR A 108 9.63 -1.04 0.84
N CYS A 109 10.26 -0.85 2.00
CA CYS A 109 10.36 -1.87 3.06
C CYS A 109 10.28 -1.28 4.49
N ASN A 110 9.42 -0.28 4.66
CA ASN A 110 8.97 0.19 5.98
C ASN A 110 8.19 -0.92 6.72
N ILE A 111 7.92 -0.73 8.01
CA ILE A 111 7.28 -1.76 8.85
C ILE A 111 5.86 -1.32 9.21
N GLN A 112 4.86 -2.13 8.89
CA GLN A 112 3.45 -1.87 9.24
C GLN A 112 3.19 -2.05 10.74
N ARG A 113 3.76 -1.18 11.58
CA ARG A 113 3.55 -1.16 13.04
C ARG A 113 2.09 -0.95 13.44
N ASN A 114 1.31 -0.35 12.55
CA ASN A 114 -0.14 -0.26 12.62
C ASN A 114 -0.73 -0.52 11.22
N PRO A 115 -1.79 -1.35 11.09
CA PRO A 115 -2.42 -1.58 9.80
C PRO A 115 -3.05 -0.32 9.16
N LEU A 116 -3.29 0.75 9.94
CA LEU A 116 -3.88 1.99 9.43
C LEU A 116 -2.95 2.81 8.52
N GLY A 117 -1.63 2.59 8.52
CA GLY A 117 -0.69 3.44 7.79
C GLY A 117 -0.99 3.53 6.30
N GLY A 118 -1.03 4.73 5.72
CA GLY A 118 -1.50 4.99 4.35
C GLY A 118 -0.76 4.16 3.29
N ARG A 119 0.57 4.09 3.42
CA ARG A 119 1.47 3.29 2.56
C ARG A 119 1.71 1.87 3.07
N SER A 120 0.84 1.33 3.94
CA SER A 120 0.93 -0.06 4.41
C SER A 120 0.96 -1.06 3.25
N PHE A 121 0.21 -0.81 2.18
CA PHE A 121 0.21 -1.62 0.95
C PHE A 121 1.57 -1.64 0.23
N GLU A 122 2.40 -0.63 0.44
CA GLU A 122 3.61 -0.36 -0.32
C GLU A 122 4.85 -1.08 0.24
N SER A 123 4.80 -1.57 1.49
CA SER A 123 5.89 -2.34 2.12
C SER A 123 5.56 -3.83 2.26
N PHE A 124 6.57 -4.69 2.42
CA PHE A 124 6.37 -6.14 2.31
C PHE A 124 5.67 -6.84 3.48
N SER A 125 5.99 -6.51 4.74
CA SER A 125 5.51 -7.25 5.92
C SER A 125 5.86 -6.57 7.25
N GLU A 126 5.02 -6.78 8.26
CA GLU A 126 5.31 -6.51 9.67
C GLU A 126 6.49 -7.33 10.22
N ASP A 127 6.80 -8.49 9.63
CA ASP A 127 7.96 -9.30 10.01
C ASP A 127 9.23 -8.76 9.32
N PRO A 128 10.23 -8.27 10.09
CA PRO A 128 11.39 -7.63 9.52
C PRO A 128 12.33 -8.59 8.77
N VAL A 129 12.25 -9.90 9.05
CA VAL A 129 13.05 -10.93 8.36
C VAL A 129 12.41 -11.29 7.02
N LEU A 130 11.08 -11.43 6.96
CA LEU A 130 10.36 -11.59 5.69
C LEU A 130 10.54 -10.34 4.81
N SER A 131 10.29 -9.15 5.36
CA SER A 131 10.44 -7.88 4.64
C SER A 131 11.86 -7.73 4.08
N GLY A 132 12.91 -7.97 4.88
CA GLY A 132 14.29 -7.92 4.42
C GLY A 132 14.71 -9.00 3.43
N LEU A 133 14.16 -10.22 3.51
CA LEU A 133 14.46 -11.29 2.55
C LEU A 133 13.76 -11.07 1.20
N ILE A 134 12.53 -10.57 1.20
CA ILE A 134 11.79 -10.22 -0.02
C ILE A 134 12.40 -8.97 -0.67
N ALA A 135 12.76 -7.94 0.10
CA ALA A 135 13.50 -6.79 -0.40
C ALA A 135 14.85 -7.19 -1.02
N ALA A 136 15.61 -8.09 -0.39
CA ALA A 136 16.85 -8.61 -0.95
C ALA A 136 16.65 -9.36 -2.27
N ALA A 137 15.57 -10.14 -2.40
CA ALA A 137 15.23 -10.84 -3.65
C ALA A 137 14.86 -9.85 -4.77
N TYR A 138 14.06 -8.85 -4.45
CA TYR A 138 13.66 -7.78 -5.36
C TYR A 138 14.88 -7.01 -5.90
N VAL A 139 15.72 -6.51 -4.98
CA VAL A 139 16.95 -5.78 -5.31
C VAL A 139 17.88 -6.64 -6.19
N ARG A 140 18.08 -7.91 -5.84
CA ARG A 140 18.94 -8.80 -6.64
C ARG A 140 18.37 -9.02 -8.04
N GLY A 141 17.06 -9.26 -8.16
CA GLY A 141 16.39 -9.45 -9.44
C GLY A 141 16.58 -8.24 -10.36
N THR A 142 16.20 -7.06 -9.91
CA THR A 142 16.27 -5.82 -10.70
C THR A 142 17.73 -5.45 -11.06
N GLN A 143 18.66 -5.51 -10.10
CA GLN A 143 20.08 -5.21 -10.37
C GLN A 143 20.78 -6.27 -11.24
N SER A 144 20.33 -7.53 -11.21
CA SER A 144 20.82 -8.56 -12.15
C SER A 144 20.40 -8.31 -13.60
N GLY A 145 19.38 -7.46 -13.83
CA GLY A 145 19.02 -6.93 -15.15
C GLY A 145 19.76 -5.66 -15.56
N GLY A 146 20.71 -5.16 -14.75
CA GLY A 146 21.49 -3.94 -15.00
C GLY A 146 20.92 -2.65 -14.38
N ILE A 147 19.78 -2.73 -13.69
CA ILE A 147 19.01 -1.56 -13.23
C ILE A 147 19.14 -1.37 -11.72
N GLY A 148 19.52 -0.16 -11.30
CA GLY A 148 19.71 0.19 -9.89
C GLY A 148 18.42 0.26 -9.09
N THR A 149 18.56 0.15 -7.77
CA THR A 149 17.42 0.22 -6.83
C THR A 149 17.73 1.15 -5.66
N ALA A 150 16.90 2.18 -5.47
CA ALA A 150 16.89 3.03 -4.28
C ALA A 150 15.90 2.47 -3.25
N ILE A 151 16.39 1.60 -2.35
CA ILE A 151 15.54 0.99 -1.31
C ILE A 151 15.05 2.06 -0.32
N LYS A 152 13.74 2.08 -0.01
CA LYS A 152 13.08 3.20 0.66
C LYS A 152 12.12 2.78 1.79
N HIS A 153 11.77 3.62 2.77
CA HIS A 153 12.36 4.91 3.12
C HIS A 153 13.11 4.73 4.45
N PHE A 154 14.42 4.95 4.43
CA PHE A 154 15.32 4.70 5.55
C PHE A 154 15.29 5.91 6.51
N VAL A 155 14.71 5.84 7.71
CA VAL A 155 14.01 4.73 8.37
C VAL A 155 12.91 5.29 9.28
N GLY A 156 11.88 4.49 9.60
CA GLY A 156 10.81 4.88 10.53
C GLY A 156 9.69 5.74 9.93
N ASN A 157 9.58 5.80 8.59
CA ASN A 157 8.43 6.37 7.88
C ASN A 157 7.28 5.35 7.83
N ASP A 158 6.77 4.99 9.00
CA ASP A 158 5.80 3.90 9.16
C ASP A 158 4.35 4.43 9.29
N LYS A 159 4.14 5.71 8.94
CA LYS A 159 2.85 6.42 8.80
C LYS A 159 2.98 7.73 8.00
N GLU A 160 1.87 8.24 7.48
CA GLU A 160 1.85 9.33 6.49
C GLU A 160 1.44 10.71 7.04
N ASN A 161 0.50 10.80 7.99
CA ASN A 161 0.09 12.10 8.55
C ASN A 161 1.31 12.77 9.22
N ASP A 162 1.53 14.07 8.98
CA ASP A 162 2.69 14.84 9.44
C ASP A 162 4.08 14.28 9.03
N ARG A 163 4.19 13.43 7.99
CA ARG A 163 5.45 12.71 7.67
C ARG A 163 6.70 13.59 7.52
N GLN A 164 6.54 14.85 7.09
CA GLN A 164 7.64 15.82 6.98
C GLN A 164 8.02 16.50 8.30
N GLY A 165 7.30 16.25 9.40
CA GLY A 165 7.50 16.94 10.69
C GLY A 165 7.56 16.03 11.92
N TYR A 166 6.91 14.85 11.93
CA TYR A 166 6.88 14.01 13.13
C TYR A 166 8.24 13.38 13.47
N ASP A 167 8.44 13.12 14.78
CA ASP A 167 9.59 12.38 15.31
C ASP A 167 9.19 10.98 15.78
N SER A 168 9.73 9.97 15.09
CA SER A 168 9.64 8.56 15.50
C SER A 168 10.59 8.32 16.67
N VAL A 169 10.05 8.28 17.89
CA VAL A 169 10.81 7.96 19.10
C VAL A 169 10.84 6.43 19.27
N ILE A 170 11.99 5.83 18.91
CA ILE A 170 12.20 4.38 18.82
C ILE A 170 13.37 3.98 19.72
N SER A 171 13.20 2.93 20.53
CA SER A 171 14.30 2.40 21.35
C SER A 171 15.49 1.95 20.48
N PRO A 172 16.73 2.02 20.98
CA PRO A 172 17.90 1.51 20.25
C PRO A 172 17.80 0.02 19.91
N ARG A 173 16.94 -0.74 20.60
CA ARG A 173 16.74 -2.17 20.38
C ARG A 173 15.72 -2.42 19.26
N ALA A 174 14.54 -1.81 19.34
CA ALA A 174 13.52 -1.90 18.29
C ALA A 174 14.01 -1.30 16.96
N LEU A 175 14.73 -0.17 17.00
CA LEU A 175 15.36 0.43 15.83
C LEU A 175 16.27 -0.57 15.10
N ARG A 176 16.97 -1.45 15.82
CA ARG A 176 17.91 -2.45 15.27
C ARG A 176 17.27 -3.79 14.90
N GLU A 177 16.39 -4.32 15.76
CA GLU A 177 15.77 -5.64 15.57
C GLU A 177 14.56 -5.60 14.62
N ILE A 178 13.86 -4.47 14.54
CA ILE A 178 12.66 -4.27 13.70
C ILE A 178 12.97 -3.36 12.50
N TYR A 179 13.17 -2.06 12.70
CA TYR A 179 13.04 -1.07 11.62
C TYR A 179 14.25 -0.98 10.67
N LEU A 180 15.48 -1.11 11.18
CA LEU A 180 16.69 -1.19 10.35
C LEU A 180 16.93 -2.58 9.76
N MET A 181 16.27 -3.62 10.27
CA MET A 181 16.54 -5.01 9.91
C MET A 181 16.24 -5.33 8.42
N PRO A 182 15.14 -4.85 7.79
CA PRO A 182 14.91 -5.03 6.35
C PRO A 182 16.05 -4.48 5.50
N PHE A 183 16.47 -3.24 5.75
CA PHE A 183 17.57 -2.56 5.06
C PHE A 183 18.91 -3.28 5.28
N MET A 184 19.18 -3.74 6.51
CA MET A 184 20.40 -4.51 6.83
C MET A 184 20.46 -5.82 6.04
N LEU A 185 19.34 -6.54 5.94
CA LEU A 185 19.27 -7.81 5.20
C LEU A 185 19.37 -7.60 3.69
N ALA A 186 18.77 -6.53 3.15
CA ALA A 186 18.92 -6.13 1.75
C ALA A 186 20.36 -5.75 1.40
N GLN A 187 21.01 -4.89 2.20
CA GLN A 187 22.43 -4.54 2.06
C GLN A 187 23.33 -5.78 2.12
N LYS A 188 23.08 -6.68 3.08
CA LYS A 188 23.88 -7.89 3.30
C LYS A 188 23.76 -8.93 2.17
N TYR A 189 22.58 -9.08 1.55
CA TYR A 189 22.30 -10.17 0.60
C TYR A 189 22.08 -9.72 -0.85
N ALA A 190 21.98 -8.42 -1.12
CA ALA A 190 21.69 -7.90 -2.45
C ALA A 190 22.48 -6.62 -2.82
N LYS A 191 22.96 -5.84 -1.84
CA LYS A 191 23.72 -4.58 -2.02
C LYS A 191 23.01 -3.60 -2.99
N PRO A 192 21.94 -2.92 -2.57
CA PRO A 192 21.29 -1.92 -3.40
C PRO A 192 22.28 -0.80 -3.74
N TRP A 193 22.24 -0.28 -4.96
CA TRP A 193 23.13 0.79 -5.41
C TRP A 193 22.76 2.16 -4.81
N SER A 194 21.55 2.31 -4.28
CA SER A 194 21.15 3.49 -3.53
C SER A 194 20.18 3.19 -2.38
N ILE A 195 20.08 4.14 -1.45
CA ILE A 195 19.10 4.18 -0.35
C ILE A 195 18.41 5.54 -0.40
N MET A 196 17.10 5.57 -0.19
CA MET A 196 16.34 6.82 -0.04
C MET A 196 16.06 7.06 1.45
N THR A 197 16.40 8.26 1.95
CA THR A 197 16.11 8.64 3.34
C THR A 197 14.65 8.98 3.53
N ALA A 198 14.12 8.68 4.70
CA ALA A 198 12.77 9.05 5.13
C ALA A 198 12.60 10.57 5.34
N TYR A 199 11.35 11.01 5.26
CA TYR A 199 10.93 12.37 5.63
C TYR A 199 11.04 12.66 7.13
N ASN A 200 10.61 11.72 7.96
CA ASN A 200 10.43 11.91 9.39
C ASN A 200 11.76 12.12 10.14
N ARG A 201 11.62 12.56 11.39
CA ARG A 201 12.71 12.51 12.38
C ARG A 201 12.74 11.14 13.06
N VAL A 202 13.91 10.71 13.52
CA VAL A 202 14.08 9.55 14.39
C VAL A 202 14.87 9.99 15.61
N ASN A 203 14.28 9.84 16.79
CA ASN A 203 14.85 10.27 18.08
C ASN A 203 15.39 11.73 18.07
N GLY A 204 14.71 12.63 17.35
CA GLY A 204 14.92 14.07 17.37
C GLY A 204 15.53 14.69 16.10
N THR A 205 16.15 13.90 15.22
CA THR A 205 16.87 14.39 14.02
C THR A 205 16.25 13.83 12.73
N HIS A 206 16.14 14.65 11.67
CA HIS A 206 15.66 14.16 10.35
C HIS A 206 16.63 13.12 9.80
N VAL A 207 16.12 12.04 9.21
CA VAL A 207 17.03 10.95 8.78
C VAL A 207 17.94 11.38 7.62
N SER A 208 17.53 12.36 6.82
CA SER A 208 18.38 13.05 5.83
C SER A 208 19.54 13.87 6.44
N GLU A 209 19.61 13.98 7.76
CA GLU A 209 20.55 14.83 8.50
C GLU A 209 21.23 14.13 9.70
N ASP A 210 20.89 12.86 9.97
CA ASP A 210 21.42 12.13 11.12
C ASP A 210 22.75 11.40 10.79
N PRO A 211 23.91 11.84 11.33
CA PRO A 211 25.17 11.14 11.13
C PRO A 211 25.25 9.77 11.82
N PHE A 212 24.42 9.49 12.84
CA PHE A 212 24.34 8.15 13.42
C PHE A 212 23.75 7.17 12.40
N LEU A 213 22.58 7.48 11.82
CA LEU A 213 21.98 6.64 10.77
C LEU A 213 22.82 6.64 9.48
N LEU A 214 23.17 7.81 8.93
CA LEU A 214 23.77 7.90 7.60
C LEU A 214 25.27 7.59 7.53
N ARG A 215 26.05 7.83 8.61
CA ARG A 215 27.50 7.52 8.63
C ARG A 215 27.77 6.28 9.43
N LYS A 216 27.41 6.27 10.71
CA LYS A 216 27.78 5.18 11.61
C LYS A 216 27.09 3.86 11.25
N VAL A 217 25.76 3.87 11.08
CA VAL A 217 25.04 2.64 10.71
C VAL A 217 25.33 2.24 9.26
N LEU A 218 25.05 3.12 8.28
CA LEU A 218 25.22 2.76 6.86
C LEU A 218 26.68 2.56 6.43
N ARG A 219 27.55 3.57 6.60
CA ARG A 219 28.92 3.53 6.06
C ARG A 219 29.85 2.69 6.93
N GLU A 220 29.91 2.95 8.23
CA GLU A 220 30.93 2.40 9.13
C GLU A 220 30.59 0.97 9.60
N GLU A 221 29.35 0.71 10.05
CA GLU A 221 28.94 -0.61 10.54
C GLU A 221 28.51 -1.58 9.41
N TRP A 222 27.85 -1.11 8.35
CA TRP A 222 27.32 -1.96 7.27
C TRP A 222 28.12 -1.91 5.96
N GLY A 223 29.13 -1.06 5.84
CA GLY A 223 29.96 -0.94 4.64
C GLY A 223 29.18 -0.52 3.39
N PHE A 224 28.15 0.32 3.54
CA PHE A 224 27.35 0.81 2.42
C PHE A 224 28.16 1.81 1.57
N GLN A 225 28.37 1.49 0.29
CA GLN A 225 29.15 2.32 -0.65
C GLN A 225 28.30 3.02 -1.72
N GLY A 226 27.01 2.68 -1.83
CA GLY A 226 26.08 3.27 -2.79
C GLY A 226 25.67 4.72 -2.44
N LEU A 227 24.75 5.27 -3.23
CA LEU A 227 24.29 6.65 -3.10
C LEU A 227 23.11 6.78 -2.11
N VAL A 228 23.16 7.75 -1.21
CA VAL A 228 22.06 8.14 -0.32
C VAL A 228 21.34 9.35 -0.92
N MET A 229 20.09 9.19 -1.33
CA MET A 229 19.23 10.27 -1.83
C MET A 229 18.14 10.62 -0.81
N SER A 230 17.58 11.83 -0.90
CA SER A 230 16.37 12.18 -0.14
C SER A 230 15.13 11.58 -0.78
N ASP A 231 14.06 11.44 0.00
CA ASP A 231 12.70 11.46 -0.55
C ASP A 231 12.38 12.87 -1.13
N TRP A 232 11.29 13.00 -1.88
CA TRP A 232 10.99 14.21 -2.65
C TRP A 232 10.71 15.41 -1.73
N PHE A 233 11.61 16.40 -1.75
CA PHE A 233 11.68 17.55 -0.84
C PHE A 233 12.04 17.20 0.62
N GLY A 234 12.48 15.96 0.90
CA GLY A 234 12.85 15.44 2.23
C GLY A 234 14.21 15.92 2.77
N VAL A 235 14.56 17.18 2.51
CA VAL A 235 15.78 17.86 2.98
C VAL A 235 15.37 19.10 3.76
N TYR A 236 16.08 19.40 4.84
CA TYR A 236 15.70 20.42 5.82
C TYR A 236 16.83 21.43 6.12
N SER A 237 18.01 21.23 5.53
CA SER A 237 19.18 22.10 5.69
C SER A 237 20.25 21.85 4.62
N VAL A 238 21.15 22.83 4.46
CA VAL A 238 22.28 22.77 3.51
C VAL A 238 23.45 21.97 4.10
N ALA A 239 24.15 22.53 5.10
CA ALA A 239 25.38 21.94 5.61
C ALA A 239 25.19 20.70 6.52
N PRO A 240 24.20 20.61 7.42
CA PRO A 240 23.96 19.40 8.22
C PRO A 240 23.68 18.16 7.35
N SER A 241 22.79 18.25 6.35
CA SER A 241 22.48 17.12 5.47
C SER A 241 23.71 16.61 4.69
N LEU A 242 24.50 17.53 4.11
CA LEU A 242 25.77 17.20 3.44
C LEU A 242 26.79 16.57 4.39
N ASN A 243 26.96 17.11 5.60
CA ASN A 243 27.91 16.59 6.59
C ASN A 243 27.49 15.23 7.19
N ALA A 244 26.18 14.98 7.30
CA ALA A 244 25.62 13.68 7.64
C ALA A 244 25.83 12.62 6.55
N GLY A 245 26.08 13.02 5.30
CA GLY A 245 26.32 12.09 4.19
C GLY A 245 25.06 11.73 3.39
N LEU A 246 24.10 12.65 3.30
CA LEU A 246 23.11 12.67 2.24
C LEU A 246 23.79 13.11 0.94
N ASP A 247 23.98 12.19 0.00
CA ASP A 247 24.70 12.47 -1.26
C ASP A 247 23.86 13.33 -2.22
N LEU A 248 22.55 13.06 -2.36
CA LEU A 248 21.68 13.67 -3.38
C LEU A 248 20.37 14.27 -2.82
N GLU A 249 20.08 15.54 -3.14
CA GLU A 249 18.76 16.19 -2.96
C GLU A 249 17.84 15.91 -4.16
N MET A 250 16.64 15.38 -3.90
CA MET A 250 15.58 15.16 -4.87
C MET A 250 14.26 15.82 -4.41
N PRO A 251 13.43 16.37 -5.32
CA PRO A 251 13.78 16.73 -6.69
C PRO A 251 14.74 17.93 -6.70
N GLY A 252 15.54 18.07 -7.75
CA GLY A 252 16.58 19.10 -7.80
C GLY A 252 16.22 20.26 -8.72
N THR A 253 15.80 21.37 -8.11
CA THR A 253 16.22 22.75 -8.44
C THR A 253 15.66 23.68 -7.37
N ASN A 254 16.42 24.72 -6.99
CA ASN A 254 15.92 25.90 -6.25
C ASN A 254 15.44 25.72 -4.79
N LYS A 255 15.87 24.70 -4.04
CA LYS A 255 15.65 24.63 -2.58
C LYS A 255 16.93 24.73 -1.75
N TRP A 256 17.60 23.63 -1.39
CA TRP A 256 18.71 23.69 -0.43
C TRP A 256 20.10 23.76 -1.08
N ARG A 257 20.38 22.96 -2.11
CA ARG A 257 21.72 22.82 -2.70
C ARG A 257 21.95 23.71 -3.93
N THR A 258 21.57 24.98 -3.85
CA THR A 258 21.92 25.96 -4.89
C THR A 258 23.40 26.34 -4.81
N LEU A 259 24.02 26.72 -5.93
CA LEU A 259 25.44 27.10 -6.00
C LEU A 259 25.82 28.16 -4.95
N ASP A 260 24.96 29.17 -4.76
CA ASP A 260 25.19 30.25 -3.80
C ASP A 260 25.11 29.77 -2.35
N LEU A 261 24.09 28.97 -2.00
CA LEU A 261 23.94 28.43 -0.66
C LEU A 261 25.07 27.46 -0.30
N VAL A 262 25.47 26.58 -1.23
CA VAL A 262 26.49 25.56 -0.93
C VAL A 262 27.89 26.17 -0.92
N ASN A 263 28.29 27.02 -1.87
CA ASN A 263 29.62 27.64 -1.87
C ASN A 263 29.91 28.44 -0.58
N ARG A 264 28.89 29.03 0.05
CA ARG A 264 28.99 29.71 1.36
C ARG A 264 29.23 28.77 2.55
N THR A 265 29.18 27.45 2.36
CA THR A 265 29.24 26.42 3.42
C THR A 265 30.34 25.36 3.25
N ILE A 266 31.10 25.37 2.15
CA ILE A 266 32.05 24.30 1.84
C ILE A 266 33.27 24.31 2.78
N GLN A 267 33.51 23.17 3.45
CA GLN A 267 34.82 22.76 3.96
C GLN A 267 35.18 21.29 3.62
N ALA A 268 34.37 20.58 2.82
CA ALA A 268 34.62 19.17 2.50
C ALA A 268 34.19 18.80 1.06
N ARG A 269 34.96 17.91 0.42
CA ARG A 269 34.60 17.20 -0.82
C ARG A 269 34.26 15.74 -0.49
N LYS A 270 33.16 15.21 -1.06
CA LYS A 270 32.83 13.78 -1.10
C LYS A 270 31.93 13.49 -2.30
N VAL A 271 32.14 12.33 -2.94
CA VAL A 271 31.24 11.72 -3.92
C VAL A 271 31.30 10.19 -3.72
N CYS A 272 30.23 9.46 -4.04
CA CYS A 272 30.14 8.00 -3.87
C CYS A 272 30.42 7.22 -5.16
N GLY A 273 30.78 5.94 -5.03
CA GLY A 273 31.25 5.10 -6.14
C GLY A 273 30.31 3.93 -6.49
N GLY A 274 30.09 3.74 -7.79
CA GLY A 274 29.24 2.69 -8.35
C GLY A 274 28.21 3.29 -9.33
N ALA A 275 28.20 2.81 -10.58
CA ALA A 275 27.36 3.34 -11.64
C ALA A 275 26.33 2.30 -12.12
N PRO A 276 25.06 2.69 -12.37
CA PRO A 276 24.10 1.84 -13.06
C PRO A 276 24.41 1.76 -14.56
N GLU A 277 23.70 0.87 -15.28
CA GLU A 277 23.68 0.92 -16.74
C GLU A 277 23.07 2.26 -17.18
N ILE A 278 23.87 3.07 -17.88
CA ILE A 278 23.42 4.35 -18.43
C ILE A 278 22.70 4.04 -19.75
N LEU A 279 21.42 4.40 -19.80
CA LEU A 279 20.51 3.95 -20.86
C LEU A 279 20.39 5.02 -21.95
N ASP A 280 21.16 4.84 -23.03
CA ASP A 280 20.97 5.59 -24.26
C ASP A 280 19.61 5.24 -24.88
N GLY A 281 18.73 6.25 -24.99
CA GLY A 281 17.38 6.11 -25.51
C GLY A 281 16.95 7.31 -26.35
N ASP A 282 15.94 7.12 -27.20
CA ASP A 282 15.39 8.16 -28.09
C ASP A 282 14.43 9.14 -27.37
N GLY A 283 14.48 9.19 -26.04
CA GLY A 283 13.59 10.00 -25.19
C GLY A 283 12.16 9.49 -25.06
N LEU A 284 11.75 8.44 -25.79
CA LEU A 284 10.37 7.97 -25.85
C LEU A 284 10.15 6.76 -24.95
N GLU A 285 9.47 6.97 -23.81
CA GLU A 285 9.05 5.89 -22.92
C GLU A 285 8.04 4.95 -23.57
N ARG A 286 8.27 3.65 -23.43
CA ARG A 286 7.43 2.58 -23.99
C ARG A 286 7.16 1.47 -22.98
N THR A 287 6.21 0.62 -23.33
CA THR A 287 5.91 -0.64 -22.64
C THR A 287 5.70 -1.72 -23.69
N VAL A 288 6.28 -2.90 -23.45
CA VAL A 288 6.16 -4.07 -24.32
C VAL A 288 5.77 -5.23 -23.42
N GLU A 289 4.64 -5.87 -23.69
CA GLU A 289 4.17 -7.03 -22.92
C GLU A 289 4.20 -8.28 -23.78
N SER A 290 4.94 -9.31 -23.34
CA SER A 290 4.83 -10.65 -23.90
C SER A 290 3.76 -11.50 -23.19
N ASP A 291 3.32 -12.59 -23.81
CA ASP A 291 2.47 -13.58 -23.13
C ASP A 291 3.16 -14.20 -21.92
N ALA A 292 4.51 -14.29 -21.93
CA ALA A 292 5.28 -14.75 -20.78
C ALA A 292 5.28 -13.72 -19.64
N ASP A 293 5.22 -12.42 -19.95
CA ASP A 293 5.08 -11.34 -18.97
C ASP A 293 3.70 -11.43 -18.30
N LYS A 294 2.64 -11.55 -19.12
CA LYS A 294 1.25 -11.70 -18.66
C LYS A 294 1.07 -12.97 -17.82
N ALA A 295 1.66 -14.08 -18.25
CA ALA A 295 1.68 -15.32 -17.48
C ALA A 295 2.45 -15.17 -16.14
N LEU A 296 3.56 -14.43 -16.10
CA LEU A 296 4.30 -14.17 -14.86
C LEU A 296 3.56 -13.22 -13.92
N MET A 297 2.93 -12.16 -14.44
CA MET A 297 2.07 -11.24 -13.67
C MET A 297 0.87 -11.98 -13.06
N ARG A 298 0.13 -12.75 -13.88
CA ARG A 298 -0.97 -13.63 -13.43
C ARG A 298 -0.50 -14.65 -12.40
N ARG A 299 0.68 -15.24 -12.58
CA ARG A 299 1.28 -16.20 -11.63
C ARG A 299 1.61 -15.54 -10.29
N VAL A 300 2.33 -14.40 -10.26
CA VAL A 300 2.69 -13.76 -8.99
C VAL A 300 1.45 -13.24 -8.27
N ALA A 301 0.47 -12.72 -9.00
CA ALA A 301 -0.83 -12.37 -8.43
C ALA A 301 -1.51 -13.59 -7.77
N ALA A 302 -1.65 -14.71 -8.49
CA ALA A 302 -2.31 -15.91 -7.95
C ALA A 302 -1.52 -16.59 -6.79
N GLU A 303 -0.18 -16.53 -6.80
CA GLU A 303 0.65 -17.01 -5.68
C GLU A 303 0.69 -16.05 -4.48
N SER A 304 0.18 -14.81 -4.61
CA SER A 304 0.01 -13.84 -3.51
C SER A 304 -1.32 -14.01 -2.77
N ILE A 305 -2.35 -14.53 -3.42
CA ILE A 305 -3.70 -14.68 -2.87
C ILE A 305 -3.72 -15.64 -1.68
N VAL A 306 -4.41 -15.23 -0.60
CA VAL A 306 -4.49 -15.95 0.67
C VAL A 306 -5.90 -16.49 0.90
N LEU A 307 -6.05 -17.80 1.12
CA LEU A 307 -7.32 -18.41 1.48
C LEU A 307 -7.49 -18.41 3.02
N LEU A 308 -8.36 -17.53 3.52
CA LEU A 308 -8.58 -17.31 4.96
C LEU A 308 -9.69 -18.19 5.55
N LYS A 309 -10.69 -18.58 4.75
CA LYS A 309 -11.76 -19.52 5.16
C LYS A 309 -12.19 -20.37 3.95
N ASN A 310 -12.48 -21.65 4.16
CA ASN A 310 -13.14 -22.52 3.18
C ASN A 310 -13.94 -23.62 3.91
N ALA A 311 -15.14 -23.27 4.37
CA ALA A 311 -16.05 -24.25 4.98
C ALA A 311 -16.58 -25.23 3.92
N ASN A 312 -16.77 -26.49 4.31
CA ASN A 312 -17.40 -27.54 3.51
C ASN A 312 -16.75 -27.82 2.12
N ASN A 313 -15.54 -27.31 1.87
CA ASN A 313 -14.86 -27.32 0.57
C ASN A 313 -15.64 -26.62 -0.55
N VAL A 314 -16.34 -25.52 -0.26
CA VAL A 314 -17.05 -24.69 -1.26
C VAL A 314 -16.11 -24.15 -2.34
N LEU A 315 -14.84 -23.91 -2.02
CA LEU A 315 -13.79 -23.66 -3.01
C LEU A 315 -12.91 -24.90 -3.24
N PRO A 316 -12.47 -25.17 -4.49
CA PRO A 316 -12.75 -24.39 -5.70
C PRO A 316 -14.14 -24.62 -6.28
N LEU A 317 -14.72 -23.58 -6.87
CA LEU A 317 -15.94 -23.65 -7.67
C LEU A 317 -15.69 -24.49 -8.94
N ASP A 318 -16.67 -25.30 -9.34
CA ASP A 318 -16.62 -26.04 -10.61
C ASP A 318 -17.65 -25.46 -11.59
N ALA A 319 -17.16 -24.70 -12.56
CA ALA A 319 -17.98 -24.06 -13.60
C ALA A 319 -18.81 -25.06 -14.42
N SER A 320 -18.39 -26.33 -14.54
CA SER A 320 -19.18 -27.36 -15.23
C SER A 320 -20.46 -27.72 -14.46
N THR A 321 -20.43 -27.64 -13.12
CA THR A 321 -21.59 -27.87 -12.24
C THR A 321 -22.51 -26.64 -12.13
N LEU A 322 -22.05 -25.47 -12.60
CA LEU A 322 -22.81 -24.21 -12.61
C LEU A 322 -23.55 -23.97 -13.94
N LYS A 323 -23.53 -24.91 -14.88
CA LYS A 323 -24.34 -24.81 -16.10
C LYS A 323 -25.83 -25.03 -15.78
N GLY A 324 -26.68 -24.12 -16.26
CA GLY A 324 -28.09 -24.04 -15.86
C GLY A 324 -28.31 -23.54 -14.44
N LYS A 325 -27.31 -22.86 -13.85
CA LYS A 325 -27.34 -22.29 -12.49
C LYS A 325 -27.17 -20.78 -12.52
N LYS A 326 -27.60 -20.13 -11.43
CA LYS A 326 -27.53 -18.67 -11.27
C LYS A 326 -26.41 -18.28 -10.30
N VAL A 327 -25.57 -17.33 -10.72
CA VAL A 327 -24.49 -16.77 -9.91
C VAL A 327 -24.72 -15.28 -9.72
N ALA A 328 -24.77 -14.84 -8.47
CA ALA A 328 -24.81 -13.43 -8.11
C ALA A 328 -23.39 -12.92 -7.83
N ILE A 329 -22.97 -11.87 -8.53
CA ILE A 329 -21.74 -11.12 -8.21
C ILE A 329 -22.15 -9.78 -7.58
N VAL A 330 -21.66 -9.48 -6.38
CA VAL A 330 -22.04 -8.28 -5.62
C VAL A 330 -20.85 -7.53 -5.04
N GLY A 331 -21.02 -6.25 -4.72
CA GLY A 331 -20.02 -5.41 -4.06
C GLY A 331 -19.24 -4.47 -5.00
N GLY A 332 -18.90 -3.27 -4.49
CA GLY A 332 -18.25 -2.19 -5.24
C GLY A 332 -16.96 -2.58 -5.98
N ASN A 333 -16.15 -3.46 -5.40
CA ASN A 333 -14.86 -3.82 -5.99
C ASN A 333 -14.97 -4.82 -7.16
N ALA A 334 -16.15 -5.39 -7.44
CA ALA A 334 -16.33 -6.33 -8.53
C ALA A 334 -16.03 -5.72 -9.92
N LYS A 335 -16.40 -4.46 -10.15
CA LYS A 335 -16.17 -3.74 -11.43
C LYS A 335 -15.25 -2.52 -11.31
N ALA A 336 -14.86 -2.12 -10.10
CA ALA A 336 -13.96 -0.99 -9.90
C ALA A 336 -12.52 -1.29 -10.34
N VAL A 337 -11.79 -0.25 -10.78
CA VAL A 337 -10.39 -0.35 -11.22
C VAL A 337 -9.45 -0.33 -10.01
N VAL A 338 -9.35 -1.45 -9.31
CA VAL A 338 -8.54 -1.61 -8.09
C VAL A 338 -7.19 -2.26 -8.43
N LEU A 339 -6.27 -1.45 -8.94
CA LEU A 339 -4.93 -1.85 -9.39
C LEU A 339 -3.90 -1.92 -8.24
N SER A 340 -3.80 -0.83 -7.47
CA SER A 340 -2.81 -0.56 -6.42
C SER A 340 -3.39 0.40 -5.38
N GLY A 341 -2.62 0.72 -4.32
CA GLY A 341 -2.90 1.89 -3.49
C GLY A 341 -2.48 3.19 -4.18
N GLY A 342 -2.89 4.34 -3.63
CA GLY A 342 -2.61 5.66 -4.22
C GLY A 342 -1.20 6.19 -3.90
N GLY A 343 -0.67 7.09 -4.73
CA GLY A 343 0.57 7.83 -4.46
C GLY A 343 1.66 7.65 -5.51
N SER A 344 2.92 7.74 -5.11
CA SER A 344 4.09 7.43 -5.95
C SER A 344 4.07 6.00 -6.50
N ALA A 345 3.53 5.04 -5.75
CA ALA A 345 3.31 3.66 -6.19
C ALA A 345 2.06 3.45 -7.09
N ALA A 346 1.35 4.52 -7.47
CA ALA A 346 0.28 4.45 -8.47
C ALA A 346 0.82 4.74 -9.88
N LEU A 347 0.33 4.01 -10.88
CA LEU A 347 0.68 4.18 -12.28
C LEU A 347 -0.49 3.85 -13.21
N LYS A 348 -0.45 4.37 -14.44
CA LYS A 348 -1.41 4.04 -15.50
C LYS A 348 -1.13 2.63 -16.00
N ALA A 349 -2.06 1.68 -15.84
CA ALA A 349 -1.84 0.29 -16.23
C ALA A 349 -1.92 0.10 -17.75
N SER A 350 -1.05 -0.76 -18.30
CA SER A 350 -1.08 -1.20 -19.72
C SER A 350 -2.31 -2.02 -20.08
N TYR A 351 -2.89 -2.76 -19.13
CA TYR A 351 -4.22 -3.36 -19.21
C TYR A 351 -4.78 -3.61 -17.81
N PHE A 352 -6.09 -3.85 -17.71
CA PHE A 352 -6.73 -4.30 -16.47
C PHE A 352 -7.81 -5.34 -16.79
N VAL A 353 -7.94 -6.36 -15.93
CA VAL A 353 -9.06 -7.31 -15.93
C VAL A 353 -9.79 -7.17 -14.60
N SER A 354 -11.06 -6.74 -14.62
CA SER A 354 -11.84 -6.59 -13.39
C SER A 354 -12.16 -7.96 -12.76
N PRO A 355 -12.37 -8.04 -11.43
CA PRO A 355 -12.82 -9.27 -10.78
C PRO A 355 -14.09 -9.85 -11.42
N TYR A 356 -15.04 -9.01 -11.82
CA TYR A 356 -16.26 -9.41 -12.54
C TYR A 356 -15.92 -10.10 -13.87
N ASP A 357 -15.09 -9.48 -14.72
CA ASP A 357 -14.76 -10.03 -16.03
C ASP A 357 -14.00 -11.35 -15.91
N GLY A 358 -13.05 -11.42 -14.97
CA GLY A 358 -12.31 -12.66 -14.66
C GLY A 358 -13.22 -13.80 -14.22
N ILE A 359 -14.20 -13.52 -13.34
CA ILE A 359 -15.17 -14.51 -12.86
C ILE A 359 -16.09 -14.95 -14.00
N VAL A 360 -16.65 -14.02 -14.78
CA VAL A 360 -17.54 -14.31 -15.92
C VAL A 360 -16.83 -15.17 -16.98
N ASN A 361 -15.60 -14.79 -17.35
CA ASN A 361 -14.76 -15.54 -18.29
C ASN A 361 -14.37 -16.94 -17.78
N ALA A 362 -14.39 -17.18 -16.47
CA ALA A 362 -14.12 -18.49 -15.88
C ALA A 362 -15.37 -19.36 -15.67
N LEU A 363 -16.56 -18.75 -15.54
CA LEU A 363 -17.85 -19.45 -15.57
C LEU A 363 -18.18 -19.94 -17.00
N GLY A 364 -17.98 -19.10 -18.00
CA GLY A 364 -18.25 -19.40 -19.40
C GLY A 364 -19.75 -19.53 -19.73
N GLU A 365 -20.04 -20.07 -20.91
CA GLU A 365 -21.41 -20.13 -21.44
C GLU A 365 -22.31 -21.13 -20.69
N GLY A 366 -23.58 -20.71 -20.51
CA GLY A 366 -24.64 -21.50 -19.90
C GLY A 366 -24.85 -21.27 -18.41
N VAL A 367 -24.21 -20.26 -17.81
CA VAL A 367 -24.45 -19.79 -16.44
C VAL A 367 -25.22 -18.47 -16.48
N GLU A 368 -26.28 -18.32 -15.68
CA GLU A 368 -26.95 -17.02 -15.51
C GLU A 368 -26.14 -16.17 -14.53
N VAL A 369 -25.54 -15.06 -14.98
CA VAL A 369 -24.79 -14.15 -14.11
C VAL A 369 -25.58 -12.86 -13.90
N GLY A 370 -25.89 -12.55 -12.65
CA GLY A 370 -26.43 -11.24 -12.24
C GLY A 370 -25.39 -10.42 -11.49
N TYR A 371 -25.48 -9.09 -11.61
CA TYR A 371 -24.59 -8.13 -10.94
C TYR A 371 -25.37 -7.06 -10.18
N CYS A 372 -24.93 -6.69 -8.99
CA CYS A 372 -25.38 -5.48 -8.30
C CYS A 372 -24.30 -4.94 -7.37
N GLU A 373 -24.04 -3.62 -7.39
CA GLU A 373 -23.01 -3.01 -6.52
C GLU A 373 -23.37 -3.17 -5.04
N GLY A 374 -24.62 -2.86 -4.67
CA GLY A 374 -25.20 -3.12 -3.34
C GLY A 374 -24.74 -2.19 -2.23
N ALA A 375 -23.45 -1.84 -2.20
CA ALA A 375 -22.87 -0.85 -1.30
C ALA A 375 -21.68 -0.17 -1.98
N ARG A 376 -21.74 1.16 -2.07
CA ARG A 376 -20.68 1.99 -2.66
C ARG A 376 -19.46 2.02 -1.75
N ALA A 377 -18.28 1.83 -2.36
CA ALA A 377 -17.01 1.65 -1.64
C ALA A 377 -15.93 2.71 -1.94
N PHE A 378 -16.25 3.75 -2.73
CA PHE A 378 -15.34 4.85 -3.02
C PHE A 378 -15.38 5.96 -1.94
N LYS A 379 -14.26 6.64 -1.69
CA LYS A 379 -14.20 7.83 -0.80
C LYS A 379 -14.42 9.10 -1.63
N THR A 380 -13.88 9.13 -2.86
CA THR A 380 -14.06 10.20 -3.85
C THR A 380 -14.83 9.66 -5.05
N LEU A 381 -15.66 10.48 -5.72
CA LEU A 381 -16.50 10.02 -6.82
C LEU A 381 -15.65 9.41 -7.97
N PRO A 382 -16.01 8.24 -8.55
CA PRO A 382 -15.20 7.56 -9.56
C PRO A 382 -14.80 8.46 -10.73
N THR A 383 -13.61 8.24 -11.30
CA THR A 383 -13.10 9.04 -12.42
C THR A 383 -13.87 8.73 -13.72
N LEU A 384 -13.83 9.66 -14.69
CA LEU A 384 -14.77 9.71 -15.81
C LEU A 384 -14.15 9.43 -17.18
N GLU A 385 -12.93 8.88 -17.25
CA GLU A 385 -12.18 8.65 -18.48
C GLU A 385 -12.97 7.83 -19.52
N SER A 386 -13.61 6.74 -19.08
CA SER A 386 -14.45 5.89 -19.93
C SER A 386 -15.74 6.58 -20.40
N SER A 387 -16.19 7.59 -19.66
CA SER A 387 -17.50 8.24 -19.80
C SER A 387 -17.46 9.53 -20.62
N LEU A 388 -16.27 10.07 -20.90
CA LEU A 388 -16.05 11.26 -21.71
C LEU A 388 -15.64 10.91 -23.15
N LEU A 389 -16.09 11.77 -24.07
CA LEU A 389 -15.66 11.81 -25.46
C LEU A 389 -15.17 13.21 -25.84
N THR A 390 -14.22 13.28 -26.77
CA THR A 390 -13.79 14.52 -27.41
C THR A 390 -14.93 15.13 -28.23
N SER A 391 -14.92 16.46 -28.35
CA SER A 391 -15.85 17.19 -29.22
C SER A 391 -15.07 18.01 -30.24
N PRO A 392 -15.34 17.90 -31.55
CA PRO A 392 -16.42 17.13 -32.18
C PRO A 392 -16.06 15.68 -32.59
N SER A 393 -14.82 15.20 -32.42
CA SER A 393 -14.38 13.93 -33.02
C SER A 393 -14.98 12.66 -32.43
N GLY A 394 -15.50 12.68 -31.19
CA GLY A 394 -16.17 11.53 -30.58
C GLY A 394 -15.21 10.41 -30.14
N GLU A 395 -13.93 10.70 -30.04
CA GLU A 395 -12.87 9.79 -29.58
C GLU A 395 -12.88 9.73 -28.03
N PRO A 396 -12.43 8.63 -27.39
CA PRO A 396 -12.37 8.55 -25.93
C PRO A 396 -11.51 9.65 -25.30
N GLY A 397 -11.96 10.19 -24.15
CA GLY A 397 -11.25 11.25 -23.43
C GLY A 397 -11.83 12.64 -23.65
N TRP A 398 -11.01 13.67 -23.53
CA TRP A 398 -11.42 15.08 -23.64
C TRP A 398 -10.25 15.99 -24.06
N THR A 399 -10.56 17.19 -24.56
CA THR A 399 -9.58 18.14 -25.07
C THR A 399 -9.11 19.09 -23.97
N ALA A 400 -7.80 19.11 -23.70
CA ALA A 400 -7.15 20.07 -22.83
C ALA A 400 -6.48 21.19 -23.65
N SER A 401 -6.73 22.45 -23.32
CA SER A 401 -6.01 23.60 -23.90
C SER A 401 -5.37 24.46 -22.81
N TRP A 402 -4.07 24.76 -22.95
CA TRP A 402 -3.28 25.54 -22.02
C TRP A 402 -3.19 26.99 -22.47
N HIS A 403 -3.50 27.91 -21.56
CA HIS A 403 -3.47 29.35 -21.76
C HIS A 403 -2.44 29.96 -20.80
N ALA A 404 -1.38 30.54 -21.35
CA ALA A 404 -0.51 31.44 -20.61
C ALA A 404 -1.33 32.66 -20.14
N HIS A 405 -0.98 33.24 -19.00
CA HIS A 405 -1.52 34.52 -18.56
C HIS A 405 -0.75 35.72 -19.16
N GLU A 406 -1.34 36.92 -19.11
CA GLU A 406 -0.75 38.17 -19.65
C GLU A 406 0.65 38.48 -19.10
N SER A 407 0.95 38.01 -17.88
CA SER A 407 2.26 38.06 -17.24
C SER A 407 2.34 36.96 -16.16
N ASP A 408 3.53 36.75 -15.58
CA ASP A 408 3.75 35.80 -14.48
C ASP A 408 2.95 36.11 -13.21
N ASP A 409 2.44 37.35 -13.07
CA ASP A 409 1.64 37.80 -11.93
C ASP A 409 0.17 38.08 -12.27
N SER A 410 -0.21 38.10 -13.56
CA SER A 410 -1.61 38.28 -13.97
C SER A 410 -2.46 37.04 -13.66
N MET A 411 -3.74 37.25 -13.33
CA MET A 411 -4.74 36.19 -13.24
C MET A 411 -5.61 36.07 -14.51
N THR A 412 -5.34 36.89 -15.53
CA THR A 412 -6.04 36.86 -16.83
C THR A 412 -5.38 35.86 -17.78
N PRO A 413 -6.04 34.78 -18.20
CA PRO A 413 -5.54 33.92 -19.27
C PRO A 413 -5.71 34.57 -20.65
N LEU A 414 -4.69 34.43 -21.50
CA LEU A 414 -4.76 34.84 -22.90
C LEU A 414 -5.86 34.05 -23.64
N PRO A 415 -6.56 34.67 -24.61
CA PRO A 415 -7.71 34.03 -25.27
C PRO A 415 -7.30 32.80 -26.09
N GLU A 416 -6.19 32.90 -26.83
CA GLU A 416 -5.65 31.81 -27.63
C GLU A 416 -4.87 30.80 -26.76
N PRO A 417 -5.01 29.49 -27.03
CA PRO A 417 -4.24 28.48 -26.33
C PRO A 417 -2.81 28.39 -26.87
N MET A 418 -1.83 28.36 -25.97
CA MET A 418 -0.43 28.09 -26.26
C MET A 418 -0.21 26.64 -26.73
N ALA A 419 -1.01 25.70 -26.24
CA ALA A 419 -1.02 24.32 -26.67
C ALA A 419 -2.42 23.70 -26.46
N THR A 420 -2.80 22.75 -27.32
CA THR A 420 -4.03 21.97 -27.20
C THR A 420 -3.73 20.49 -27.47
N ARG A 421 -4.28 19.57 -26.66
CA ARG A 421 -4.09 18.11 -26.79
C ARG A 421 -5.37 17.37 -26.41
N VAL A 422 -5.59 16.20 -26.99
CA VAL A 422 -6.53 15.21 -26.44
C VAL A 422 -5.84 14.49 -25.28
N ILE A 423 -6.58 14.22 -24.21
CA ILE A 423 -6.13 13.48 -23.04
C ILE A 423 -7.20 12.47 -22.61
N ASP A 424 -6.77 11.35 -22.04
CA ASP A 424 -7.58 10.19 -21.65
C ASP A 424 -7.65 10.00 -20.13
N GLU A 425 -7.44 11.08 -19.37
CA GLU A 425 -7.32 11.09 -17.91
C GLU A 425 -8.19 12.21 -17.30
N THR A 426 -8.93 11.93 -16.21
CA THR A 426 -9.69 12.94 -15.44
C THR A 426 -9.16 13.14 -14.02
N ARG A 427 -8.24 12.29 -13.55
CA ARG A 427 -7.33 12.56 -12.41
C ARG A 427 -6.01 13.14 -12.92
N ILE A 428 -5.96 14.45 -13.11
CA ILE A 428 -4.83 15.17 -13.72
C ILE A 428 -3.89 15.69 -12.63
N PHE A 429 -2.65 15.19 -12.59
CA PHE A 429 -1.61 15.65 -11.65
C PHE A 429 -0.30 15.99 -12.40
N ILE A 430 0.05 17.28 -12.41
CA ILE A 430 1.01 17.86 -13.35
C ILE A 430 2.29 18.25 -12.58
N SER A 431 3.27 17.35 -12.56
CA SER A 431 4.62 17.64 -12.02
C SER A 431 5.56 18.29 -13.05
N THR A 432 5.45 17.88 -14.32
CA THR A 432 6.39 18.25 -15.40
C THR A 432 5.72 18.51 -16.75
N SER A 433 4.44 18.17 -16.91
CA SER A 433 3.76 18.05 -18.21
C SER A 433 3.15 19.36 -18.76
N VAL A 434 3.76 20.52 -18.50
CA VAL A 434 3.30 21.83 -19.01
C VAL A 434 4.00 22.24 -20.32
N PRO A 435 3.41 23.12 -21.15
CA PRO A 435 4.08 23.68 -22.33
C PRO A 435 5.33 24.50 -21.96
N ALA A 436 6.45 24.27 -22.66
CA ALA A 436 7.71 24.97 -22.41
C ALA A 436 7.61 26.46 -22.77
N GLY A 437 7.92 27.35 -21.81
CA GLY A 437 7.79 28.80 -21.96
C GLY A 437 6.41 29.37 -21.59
N ILE A 438 5.54 28.59 -20.94
CA ILE A 438 4.31 29.10 -20.34
C ILE A 438 4.63 30.01 -19.15
N THR A 439 3.83 31.04 -18.91
CA THR A 439 3.96 31.93 -17.74
C THR A 439 3.70 31.18 -16.43
N LYS A 440 4.29 31.69 -15.34
CA LYS A 440 4.24 31.12 -13.98
C LYS A 440 2.82 30.87 -13.48
N ARG A 441 1.88 31.78 -13.80
CA ARG A 441 0.44 31.59 -13.65
C ARG A 441 -0.16 31.19 -14.99
N TRP A 442 -0.95 30.11 -15.00
CA TRP A 442 -1.58 29.60 -16.22
C TRP A 442 -2.93 28.93 -15.95
N THR A 443 -3.76 28.90 -16.99
CA THR A 443 -5.09 28.27 -16.97
C THR A 443 -5.14 27.14 -18.00
N MET A 444 -5.66 25.98 -17.61
CA MET A 444 -5.99 24.86 -18.50
C MET A 444 -7.51 24.72 -18.62
N ARG A 445 -8.01 24.70 -19.84
CA ARG A 445 -9.42 24.49 -20.17
C ARG A 445 -9.62 23.09 -20.71
N LEU A 446 -10.39 22.29 -19.98
CA LEU A 446 -10.71 20.90 -20.28
C LEU A 446 -12.13 20.86 -20.86
N ARG A 447 -12.32 20.23 -22.04
CA ARG A 447 -13.60 20.24 -22.78
C ARG A 447 -13.88 18.89 -23.45
N GLY A 448 -15.03 18.32 -23.14
CA GLY A 448 -15.53 17.08 -23.77
C GLY A 448 -17.06 17.02 -23.74
N VAL A 449 -17.61 15.85 -24.05
CA VAL A 449 -19.03 15.52 -23.82
C VAL A 449 -19.14 14.24 -23.02
N MET A 450 -20.14 14.13 -22.15
CA MET A 450 -20.54 12.84 -21.58
C MET A 450 -21.08 11.95 -22.70
N ARG A 451 -20.78 10.64 -22.64
CA ARG A 451 -21.50 9.65 -23.45
C ARG A 451 -23.01 9.78 -23.21
N PRO A 452 -23.85 9.80 -24.27
CA PRO A 452 -25.30 9.75 -24.12
C PRO A 452 -25.75 8.62 -23.20
N GLN A 453 -26.64 8.93 -22.26
CA GLN A 453 -27.22 7.95 -21.34
C GLN A 453 -28.45 7.29 -22.00
N GLU A 454 -28.75 6.03 -21.67
CA GLU A 454 -29.93 5.32 -22.20
C GLU A 454 -31.26 5.86 -21.64
N ARG A 455 -31.20 6.47 -20.46
CA ARG A 455 -32.33 7.09 -19.74
C ARG A 455 -31.90 8.41 -19.12
N ASP A 456 -32.87 9.16 -18.59
CA ASP A 456 -32.58 10.28 -17.70
C ASP A 456 -31.89 9.78 -16.41
N VAL A 457 -30.84 10.47 -16.00
CA VAL A 457 -29.97 10.14 -14.86
C VAL A 457 -29.68 11.42 -14.07
N ARG A 458 -29.96 11.40 -12.75
CA ARG A 458 -29.36 12.38 -11.84
C ARG A 458 -27.91 11.97 -11.62
N PHE A 459 -26.97 12.83 -11.95
CA PHE A 459 -25.54 12.55 -11.90
C PHE A 459 -24.86 13.52 -10.94
N GLU A 460 -24.16 12.99 -9.94
CA GLU A 460 -23.31 13.77 -9.03
C GLU A 460 -21.91 13.84 -9.62
N PHE A 461 -21.39 15.05 -9.81
CA PHE A 461 -20.00 15.30 -10.16
C PHE A 461 -19.21 15.69 -8.90
N GLY A 462 -17.92 15.34 -8.88
CA GLY A 462 -16.95 15.74 -7.88
C GLY A 462 -15.77 16.45 -8.52
N LEU A 463 -15.33 17.58 -7.94
CA LEU A 463 -14.24 18.39 -8.44
C LEU A 463 -13.26 18.74 -7.30
N THR A 464 -12.00 18.37 -7.47
CA THR A 464 -10.90 18.68 -6.53
C THR A 464 -9.75 19.36 -7.27
N ALA A 465 -9.05 20.30 -6.65
CA ALA A 465 -7.93 21.02 -7.25
C ALA A 465 -6.76 21.25 -6.29
N ALA A 466 -5.53 21.00 -6.74
CA ALA A 466 -4.30 21.62 -6.24
C ALA A 466 -4.01 22.82 -7.15
N GLY A 467 -4.52 23.98 -6.76
CA GLY A 467 -4.82 25.11 -7.65
C GLY A 467 -6.27 25.55 -7.42
N ARG A 468 -6.98 26.00 -8.45
CA ARG A 468 -8.42 26.34 -8.39
C ARG A 468 -9.16 25.88 -9.63
N ALA A 469 -10.44 25.50 -9.50
CA ALA A 469 -11.21 24.95 -10.61
C ALA A 469 -12.71 25.27 -10.58
N LYS A 470 -13.36 25.33 -11.74
CA LYS A 470 -14.82 25.36 -11.90
C LYS A 470 -15.29 24.30 -12.89
N LEU A 471 -16.45 23.67 -12.63
CA LEU A 471 -17.11 22.72 -13.53
C LEU A 471 -18.38 23.33 -14.09
N TYR A 472 -18.52 23.27 -15.42
CA TYR A 472 -19.72 23.62 -16.16
C TYR A 472 -20.26 22.41 -16.93
N VAL A 473 -21.57 22.24 -16.92
CA VAL A 473 -22.30 21.27 -17.77
C VAL A 473 -23.32 22.03 -18.61
N ASP A 474 -23.24 21.92 -19.94
CA ASP A 474 -24.00 22.74 -20.90
C ASP A 474 -24.02 24.25 -20.56
N ASN A 475 -22.84 24.78 -20.23
CA ASN A 475 -22.60 26.17 -19.78
C ASN A 475 -23.23 26.56 -18.42
N THR A 476 -23.98 25.66 -17.77
CA THR A 476 -24.46 25.85 -16.40
C THR A 476 -23.32 25.56 -15.43
N LEU A 477 -23.01 26.47 -14.51
CA LEU A 477 -22.03 26.23 -13.44
C LEU A 477 -22.60 25.19 -12.47
N VAL A 478 -21.92 24.06 -12.33
CA VAL A 478 -22.33 22.93 -11.46
C VAL A 478 -21.48 22.89 -10.19
N ILE A 479 -20.21 23.26 -10.25
CA ILE A 479 -19.30 23.31 -9.08
C ILE A 479 -18.35 24.52 -9.20
N ASP A 480 -18.23 25.29 -8.12
CA ASP A 480 -17.21 26.33 -7.95
C ASP A 480 -16.24 25.90 -6.84
N ASN A 481 -15.03 25.45 -7.22
CA ASN A 481 -13.92 25.13 -6.33
C ASN A 481 -12.79 26.17 -6.58
N TRP A 482 -13.18 27.45 -6.64
CA TRP A 482 -12.32 28.56 -7.03
C TRP A 482 -12.52 29.81 -6.17
N THR A 483 -13.76 30.15 -5.82
CA THR A 483 -14.10 31.40 -5.12
C THR A 483 -13.73 31.37 -3.63
N ARG A 484 -13.99 30.25 -2.93
CA ARG A 484 -13.45 29.90 -1.60
C ARG A 484 -13.30 28.38 -1.58
N GLN A 485 -12.22 27.88 -1.00
CA GLN A 485 -11.91 26.44 -0.99
C GLN A 485 -11.88 25.88 0.43
N ARG A 486 -12.28 24.61 0.57
CA ARG A 486 -11.96 23.78 1.73
C ARG A 486 -10.68 22.99 1.43
N ARG A 487 -9.71 23.00 2.35
CA ARG A 487 -8.43 22.27 2.19
C ARG A 487 -8.64 20.78 2.45
N GLY A 488 -7.95 19.91 1.70
CA GLY A 488 -8.15 18.46 1.78
C GLY A 488 -6.91 17.64 1.40
N GLU A 489 -7.03 16.32 1.56
CA GLU A 489 -5.91 15.37 1.48
C GLU A 489 -5.42 15.08 0.05
N ALA A 490 -6.10 15.61 -0.97
CA ALA A 490 -5.80 15.33 -2.38
C ALA A 490 -4.42 15.87 -2.81
N PHE A 491 -3.84 15.23 -3.82
CA PHE A 491 -2.53 15.58 -4.40
C PHE A 491 -1.41 15.66 -3.35
N PHE A 492 -1.36 14.71 -2.41
CA PHE A 492 -0.44 14.69 -1.26
C PHE A 492 -0.66 15.82 -0.24
N GLY A 493 -1.92 16.18 0.03
CA GLY A 493 -2.31 17.14 1.07
C GLY A 493 -2.19 18.63 0.68
N VAL A 494 -1.99 18.95 -0.60
CA VAL A 494 -1.99 20.35 -1.10
C VAL A 494 -3.22 20.71 -1.95
N GLY A 495 -4.18 19.79 -2.06
CA GLY A 495 -5.44 20.00 -2.76
C GLY A 495 -6.57 20.55 -1.89
N SER A 496 -7.72 20.76 -2.51
CA SER A 496 -8.99 20.96 -1.83
C SER A 496 -9.67 19.64 -1.42
N GLU A 497 -10.81 19.73 -0.73
CA GLU A 497 -11.77 18.63 -0.65
C GLU A 497 -12.41 18.32 -2.03
N GLU A 498 -13.17 17.23 -2.13
CA GLU A 498 -14.06 17.00 -3.28
C GLU A 498 -15.32 17.85 -3.13
N GLU A 499 -15.34 19.01 -3.79
CA GLU A 499 -16.56 19.81 -3.95
C GLU A 499 -17.50 19.08 -4.91
N LYS A 500 -18.82 19.14 -4.66
CA LYS A 500 -19.81 18.32 -5.34
C LYS A 500 -20.98 19.11 -5.89
N GLY A 501 -21.54 18.65 -7.01
CA GLY A 501 -22.71 19.25 -7.64
C GLY A 501 -23.48 18.24 -8.50
N VAL A 502 -24.80 18.36 -8.52
CA VAL A 502 -25.69 17.42 -9.21
C VAL A 502 -26.31 18.05 -10.45
N PHE A 503 -26.26 17.34 -11.58
CA PHE A 503 -26.90 17.71 -12.83
C PHE A 503 -27.80 16.56 -13.33
N THR A 504 -28.80 16.85 -14.18
CA THR A 504 -29.65 15.82 -14.79
C THR A 504 -29.21 15.56 -16.22
N LEU A 505 -28.49 14.46 -16.44
CA LEU A 505 -28.19 13.96 -17.78
C LEU A 505 -29.47 13.41 -18.41
N LYS A 506 -29.70 13.72 -19.68
CA LYS A 506 -30.89 13.37 -20.46
C LYS A 506 -30.63 12.19 -21.39
N ALA A 507 -31.65 11.36 -21.56
CA ALA A 507 -31.61 10.22 -22.46
C ALA A 507 -31.21 10.66 -23.89
N GLY A 508 -30.19 10.00 -24.46
CA GLY A 508 -29.71 10.27 -25.82
C GLY A 508 -28.92 11.58 -26.02
N VAL A 509 -28.70 12.40 -24.98
CA VAL A 509 -28.02 13.71 -25.11
C VAL A 509 -26.54 13.63 -24.73
N ALA A 510 -25.67 14.09 -25.65
CA ALA A 510 -24.23 14.26 -25.40
C ALA A 510 -23.95 15.62 -24.70
N HIS A 511 -24.19 15.66 -23.38
CA HIS A 511 -24.00 16.86 -22.56
C HIS A 511 -22.56 17.35 -22.57
N LYS A 512 -22.33 18.65 -22.79
CA LYS A 512 -21.00 19.27 -22.82
C LYS A 512 -20.45 19.43 -21.41
N VAL A 513 -19.25 18.92 -21.17
CA VAL A 513 -18.51 19.05 -19.91
C VAL A 513 -17.35 20.01 -20.15
N HIS A 514 -17.25 21.05 -19.33
CA HIS A 514 -16.11 21.96 -19.32
C HIS A 514 -15.59 22.17 -17.90
N VAL A 515 -14.32 21.85 -17.66
CA VAL A 515 -13.60 22.29 -16.46
C VAL A 515 -12.62 23.40 -16.83
N GLU A 516 -12.63 24.49 -16.08
CA GLU A 516 -11.61 25.54 -16.15
C GLU A 516 -10.76 25.46 -14.87
N PHE A 517 -9.46 25.23 -15.02
CA PHE A 517 -8.50 25.06 -13.92
C PHE A 517 -7.36 26.07 -14.04
N CYS A 518 -6.93 26.65 -12.93
CA CYS A 518 -5.76 27.52 -12.86
C CYS A 518 -4.79 27.01 -11.77
N ASN A 519 -3.48 27.09 -12.02
CA ASN A 519 -2.46 26.58 -11.10
C ASN A 519 -2.27 27.44 -9.84
N VAL A 520 -3.02 28.53 -9.66
CA VAL A 520 -3.01 29.33 -8.43
C VAL A 520 -4.05 28.79 -7.44
N ARG A 521 -3.61 28.36 -6.26
CA ARG A 521 -4.45 27.89 -5.16
C ARG A 521 -5.46 28.97 -4.75
N GLY A 522 -6.73 28.61 -4.54
CA GLY A 522 -7.77 29.54 -4.09
C GLY A 522 -7.68 29.83 -2.58
N PRO A 523 -8.28 30.93 -2.09
CA PRO A 523 -8.29 31.27 -0.66
C PRO A 523 -9.13 30.26 0.14
N ALA A 524 -8.73 30.01 1.39
CA ALA A 524 -9.43 29.13 2.33
C ALA A 524 -9.46 29.74 3.74
N ASP A 525 -10.23 29.12 4.63
CA ASP A 525 -10.33 29.58 6.02
C ASP A 525 -9.02 29.34 6.76
N GLY A 526 -8.47 30.40 7.37
CA GLY A 526 -7.14 30.41 7.99
C GLY A 526 -5.96 30.53 7.01
N ASP A 527 -6.21 30.66 5.71
CA ASP A 527 -5.21 30.57 4.64
C ASP A 527 -5.69 31.35 3.40
N GLU A 528 -5.72 32.68 3.54
CA GLU A 528 -6.33 33.58 2.55
C GLU A 528 -5.43 33.88 1.34
N ASP A 529 -4.13 33.57 1.43
CA ASP A 529 -3.14 33.93 0.41
C ASP A 529 -3.19 33.05 -0.86
N GLU A 530 -3.17 33.72 -2.01
CA GLU A 530 -2.97 33.08 -3.32
C GLU A 530 -1.55 32.51 -3.44
N ALA A 531 -1.43 31.17 -3.40
CA ALA A 531 -0.18 30.49 -3.66
C ALA A 531 -0.14 29.93 -5.09
N VAL A 532 0.95 30.14 -5.82
CA VAL A 532 1.16 29.47 -7.11
C VAL A 532 1.62 28.04 -6.86
N MET A 533 0.89 27.06 -7.39
CA MET A 533 1.32 25.66 -7.42
C MET A 533 2.34 25.51 -8.57
N ASP A 534 3.61 25.57 -8.21
CA ASP A 534 4.77 25.60 -9.12
C ASP A 534 5.25 24.20 -9.54
N SER A 535 5.11 23.24 -8.62
CA SER A 535 5.76 21.92 -8.65
C SER A 535 4.77 20.76 -8.68
N ASN A 536 3.56 20.97 -8.17
CA ASN A 536 2.53 19.94 -7.98
C ASN A 536 1.07 20.41 -8.29
N PRO A 537 0.77 21.25 -9.30
CA PRO A 537 -0.61 21.56 -9.67
C PRO A 537 -1.39 20.33 -10.14
N GLY A 538 -2.71 20.32 -9.92
CA GLY A 538 -3.57 19.22 -10.34
C GLY A 538 -5.07 19.51 -10.26
N VAL A 539 -5.85 18.76 -11.03
CA VAL A 539 -7.32 18.82 -11.02
C VAL A 539 -7.89 17.41 -11.21
N ARG A 540 -8.93 17.08 -10.43
CA ARG A 540 -9.61 15.78 -10.47
C ARG A 540 -11.09 16.04 -10.74
N LEU A 541 -11.60 15.48 -11.84
CA LEU A 541 -13.03 15.38 -12.11
C LEU A 541 -13.45 13.92 -11.93
N GLY A 542 -14.46 13.70 -11.09
CA GLY A 542 -15.15 12.41 -10.92
C GLY A 542 -16.66 12.56 -11.02
N GLY A 543 -17.38 11.45 -10.99
CA GLY A 543 -18.83 11.45 -10.85
C GLY A 543 -19.48 10.06 -10.88
N ALA A 544 -20.74 10.01 -10.49
CA ALA A 544 -21.56 8.80 -10.50
C ALA A 544 -23.06 9.15 -10.63
N GLU A 545 -23.89 8.17 -11.01
CA GLU A 545 -25.34 8.30 -10.82
C GLU A 545 -25.68 8.47 -9.33
N VAL A 546 -26.64 9.35 -9.02
CA VAL A 546 -27.27 9.49 -7.71
C VAL A 546 -28.23 8.34 -7.52
N GLU A 547 -28.02 7.55 -6.47
CA GLU A 547 -28.76 6.32 -6.18
C GLU A 547 -29.11 6.25 -4.69
N ASP A 548 -30.29 5.70 -4.38
CA ASP A 548 -30.68 5.44 -3.00
C ASP A 548 -29.90 4.24 -2.40
N PRO A 549 -29.19 4.40 -1.26
CA PRO A 549 -28.40 3.33 -0.67
C PRO A 549 -29.20 2.16 -0.11
N ASP A 550 -30.47 2.33 0.25
CA ASP A 550 -31.34 1.22 0.69
C ASP A 550 -31.91 0.47 -0.51
N GLU A 551 -32.28 1.15 -1.60
CA GLU A 551 -32.66 0.46 -2.85
C GLU A 551 -31.52 -0.36 -3.44
N SER A 552 -30.31 0.21 -3.50
CA SER A 552 -29.12 -0.48 -4.05
C SER A 552 -28.82 -1.76 -3.26
N LEU A 553 -28.84 -1.66 -1.93
CA LEU A 553 -28.67 -2.79 -1.02
C LEU A 553 -29.80 -3.83 -1.14
N ALA A 554 -31.06 -3.40 -1.23
CA ALA A 554 -32.21 -4.29 -1.37
C ALA A 554 -32.13 -5.13 -2.66
N ARG A 555 -31.76 -4.51 -3.79
CA ARG A 555 -31.59 -5.23 -5.08
C ARG A 555 -30.44 -6.25 -5.02
N ALA A 556 -29.34 -5.94 -4.33
CA ALA A 556 -28.25 -6.89 -4.15
C ALA A 556 -28.65 -8.10 -3.26
N VAL A 557 -29.50 -7.89 -2.25
CA VAL A 557 -30.04 -8.97 -1.40
C VAL A 557 -31.03 -9.86 -2.17
N GLU A 558 -31.95 -9.26 -2.93
CA GLU A 558 -32.90 -10.01 -3.76
C GLU A 558 -32.18 -10.81 -4.87
N LEU A 559 -31.13 -10.24 -5.49
CA LEU A 559 -30.26 -10.98 -6.41
C LEU A 559 -29.55 -12.18 -5.75
N ALA A 560 -29.08 -12.03 -4.51
CA ALA A 560 -28.39 -13.09 -3.76
C ALA A 560 -29.31 -14.21 -3.23
N LYS A 561 -30.61 -13.94 -3.11
CA LYS A 561 -31.66 -14.87 -2.67
C LYS A 561 -31.98 -15.92 -3.73
N ASP A 562 -31.98 -15.55 -5.01
CA ASP A 562 -32.33 -16.46 -6.11
C ASP A 562 -31.11 -17.17 -6.75
N ALA A 563 -29.89 -16.77 -6.41
CA ALA A 563 -28.67 -17.37 -6.97
C ALA A 563 -28.20 -18.63 -6.23
N ASP A 564 -27.78 -19.68 -6.96
CA ASP A 564 -27.20 -20.91 -6.41
C ASP A 564 -25.84 -20.68 -5.73
N VAL A 565 -25.07 -19.68 -6.19
CA VAL A 565 -23.80 -19.24 -5.60
C VAL A 565 -23.77 -17.71 -5.57
N VAL A 566 -23.21 -17.14 -4.49
CA VAL A 566 -22.99 -15.69 -4.40
C VAL A 566 -21.50 -15.40 -4.20
N ILE A 567 -20.95 -14.50 -5.00
CA ILE A 567 -19.55 -14.05 -4.92
C ILE A 567 -19.55 -12.55 -4.63
N ALA A 568 -19.21 -12.18 -3.39
CA ALA A 568 -19.06 -10.79 -3.00
C ALA A 568 -17.62 -10.33 -3.21
N VAL A 569 -17.38 -9.33 -4.04
CA VAL A 569 -16.05 -8.71 -4.24
C VAL A 569 -16.06 -7.31 -3.66
N VAL A 570 -15.30 -7.13 -2.59
CA VAL A 570 -15.40 -6.02 -1.65
C VAL A 570 -14.01 -5.58 -1.18
N GLY A 571 -13.90 -4.43 -0.52
CA GLY A 571 -12.63 -4.02 0.07
C GLY A 571 -12.42 -2.52 0.14
N LEU A 572 -11.15 -2.14 0.02
CA LEU A 572 -10.64 -0.79 -0.07
C LEU A 572 -10.14 -0.53 -1.51
N ASN A 573 -9.59 0.67 -1.75
CA ASN A 573 -9.02 1.10 -3.02
C ASN A 573 -8.04 2.27 -2.78
N ALA A 574 -7.51 2.83 -3.88
CA ALA A 574 -6.53 3.92 -3.88
C ALA A 574 -7.01 5.28 -3.31
N ASP A 575 -8.28 5.40 -2.87
CA ASP A 575 -8.76 6.55 -2.08
C ASP A 575 -8.73 6.31 -0.57
N TRP A 576 -8.61 5.04 -0.14
CA TRP A 576 -8.58 4.65 1.28
C TRP A 576 -7.17 4.28 1.74
N GLU A 577 -6.34 3.74 0.85
CA GLU A 577 -4.95 3.39 1.14
C GLU A 577 -4.06 4.09 0.11
N ALA A 578 -3.41 5.17 0.54
CA ALA A 578 -2.61 6.03 -0.31
C ALA A 578 -1.45 6.70 0.44
N GLU A 579 -0.49 7.20 -0.32
CA GLU A 579 0.48 8.17 0.14
C GLU A 579 -0.17 9.52 0.54
N GLY A 580 0.32 10.13 1.61
CA GLY A 580 -0.09 11.45 2.10
C GLY A 580 -1.07 11.46 3.28
N TYR A 581 -1.82 10.38 3.52
CA TYR A 581 -2.74 10.25 4.66
C TYR A 581 -2.93 8.80 5.13
N ASP A 582 -3.12 8.62 6.43
CA ASP A 582 -3.39 7.34 7.08
C ASP A 582 -4.90 7.05 7.16
N ARG A 583 -5.28 5.77 7.31
CA ARG A 583 -6.67 5.38 7.56
C ARG A 583 -7.10 5.76 8.97
N THR A 584 -8.38 6.13 9.12
CA THR A 584 -9.02 6.37 10.41
C THR A 584 -9.69 5.12 11.01
N THR A 585 -9.89 4.06 10.23
CA THR A 585 -10.58 2.84 10.66
C THR A 585 -10.12 1.59 9.91
N LEU A 586 -10.40 0.43 10.50
CA LEU A 586 -10.22 -0.90 9.89
C LEU A 586 -11.52 -1.47 9.29
N ALA A 587 -12.67 -0.79 9.49
CA ALA A 587 -13.95 -1.17 8.90
C ALA A 587 -13.92 -1.12 7.36
N LEU A 588 -14.84 -1.84 6.71
CA LEU A 588 -15.03 -1.70 5.27
C LEU A 588 -15.85 -0.43 4.94
N PRO A 589 -15.71 0.15 3.74
CA PRO A 589 -16.35 1.43 3.41
C PRO A 589 -17.88 1.38 3.43
N GLY A 590 -18.50 2.45 3.93
CA GLY A 590 -19.94 2.67 3.86
C GLY A 590 -20.75 1.51 4.46
N ARG A 591 -21.61 0.89 3.64
CA ARG A 591 -22.51 -0.21 4.04
C ARG A 591 -21.97 -1.60 3.67
N THR A 592 -20.68 -1.72 3.36
CA THR A 592 -20.10 -2.97 2.81
C THR A 592 -20.21 -4.15 3.80
N ASP A 593 -19.97 -3.94 5.09
CA ASP A 593 -20.15 -4.99 6.11
C ASP A 593 -21.64 -5.42 6.27
N GLU A 594 -22.58 -4.50 6.06
CA GLU A 594 -24.03 -4.77 6.08
C GLU A 594 -24.46 -5.57 4.84
N LEU A 595 -23.96 -5.21 3.66
CA LEU A 595 -24.17 -5.93 2.40
C LEU A 595 -23.77 -7.40 2.55
N ILE A 596 -22.53 -7.66 2.99
CA ILE A 596 -22.01 -9.02 3.13
C ILE A 596 -22.82 -9.81 4.14
N SER A 597 -23.21 -9.18 5.27
CA SER A 597 -24.04 -9.80 6.31
C SER A 597 -25.42 -10.21 5.80
N LYS A 598 -26.13 -9.29 5.11
CA LYS A 598 -27.47 -9.57 4.54
C LYS A 598 -27.42 -10.60 3.42
N VAL A 599 -26.43 -10.52 2.54
CA VAL A 599 -26.21 -11.48 1.45
C VAL A 599 -25.85 -12.87 1.98
N ALA A 600 -25.01 -12.97 3.01
CA ALA A 600 -24.69 -14.25 3.66
C ALA A 600 -25.93 -14.89 4.30
N ALA A 601 -26.79 -14.10 4.92
CA ALA A 601 -28.02 -14.58 5.57
C ALA A 601 -28.99 -15.28 4.60
N MET A 602 -29.03 -14.90 3.32
CA MET A 602 -29.91 -15.53 2.32
C MET A 602 -29.63 -17.03 2.14
N GLY A 603 -28.37 -17.46 2.26
CA GLY A 603 -27.99 -18.87 2.18
C GLY A 603 -28.60 -19.77 3.27
N TRP A 604 -29.04 -19.18 4.39
CA TRP A 604 -29.61 -19.91 5.53
C TRP A 604 -31.13 -20.13 5.45
N MET A 605 -31.82 -19.50 4.49
CA MET A 605 -33.30 -19.52 4.43
C MET A 605 -33.90 -20.58 3.49
N GLN A 606 -33.12 -21.17 2.58
CA GLN A 606 -33.64 -21.96 1.45
C GLN A 606 -33.77 -23.48 1.69
N THR A 607 -34.46 -23.88 2.77
CA THR A 607 -35.29 -25.11 2.75
C THR A 607 -36.42 -25.05 3.77
N ARG A 608 -37.66 -24.86 3.29
CA ARG A 608 -38.83 -25.42 3.97
C ARG A 608 -38.96 -26.87 3.53
N CYS A 609 -38.54 -27.82 4.37
CA CYS A 609 -38.81 -29.24 4.15
C CYS A 609 -40.29 -29.54 4.38
N THR A 610 -41.12 -29.35 3.34
CA THR A 610 -42.51 -29.80 3.32
C THR A 610 -42.56 -31.32 3.15
N VAL A 611 -42.29 -32.06 4.23
CA VAL A 611 -42.57 -33.50 4.30
C VAL A 611 -44.09 -33.68 4.31
N PRO A 612 -44.71 -34.38 3.35
CA PRO A 612 -46.13 -34.68 3.39
C PRO A 612 -46.37 -35.80 4.41
N CYS A 613 -46.74 -35.44 5.64
CA CYS A 613 -47.21 -36.42 6.61
C CYS A 613 -48.57 -36.95 6.16
N ALA A 614 -48.64 -38.23 5.79
CA ALA A 614 -49.89 -38.92 5.54
C ALA A 614 -50.72 -39.00 6.84
N PRO A 615 -52.06 -38.86 6.78
CA PRO A 615 -52.91 -38.95 7.96
C PRO A 615 -52.93 -40.38 8.53
N PRO A 616 -52.92 -40.56 9.87
CA PRO A 616 -53.15 -41.85 10.48
C PRO A 616 -54.63 -42.28 10.32
N PRO A 617 -54.92 -43.59 10.20
CA PRO A 617 -56.28 -44.09 10.09
C PRO A 617 -57.04 -44.07 11.43
N ASN A 618 -58.36 -43.97 11.31
CA ASN A 618 -59.40 -43.80 12.32
C ASN A 618 -59.19 -44.44 13.71
N SER A 619 -59.63 -43.72 14.74
CA SER A 619 -60.22 -44.31 15.95
C SER A 619 -61.33 -43.40 16.51
N ASP A 620 -62.58 -43.64 16.12
CA ASP A 620 -63.74 -43.09 16.81
C ASP A 620 -63.91 -43.74 18.19
N VAL A 621 -64.31 -42.97 19.20
CA VAL A 621 -65.32 -43.37 20.22
C VAL A 621 -65.76 -42.14 21.03
N LEU A 622 -67.07 -42.09 21.30
CA LEU A 622 -67.77 -41.05 22.05
C LEU A 622 -67.35 -40.94 23.54
N VAL A 623 -67.53 -39.76 24.14
CA VAL A 623 -68.68 -39.43 25.03
C VAL A 623 -68.61 -37.97 25.48
N ALA A 624 -69.77 -37.36 25.74
CA ALA A 624 -69.94 -35.94 26.08
C ALA A 624 -69.75 -35.62 27.57
N ILE A 625 -69.63 -34.32 27.89
CA ILE A 625 -70.56 -33.57 28.76
C ILE A 625 -70.34 -32.06 28.53
N ALA A 626 -71.35 -31.23 28.78
CA ALA A 626 -71.38 -29.81 28.42
C ALA A 626 -71.51 -28.87 29.63
N SER A 627 -71.11 -27.60 29.47
CA SER A 627 -71.61 -26.47 30.25
C SER A 627 -71.52 -25.17 29.46
N ASN A 628 -72.62 -24.41 29.41
CA ASN A 628 -72.73 -23.11 28.72
C ASN A 628 -71.93 -22.00 29.43
N THR A 629 -71.54 -20.97 28.67
CA THR A 629 -72.14 -19.62 28.81
C THR A 629 -71.91 -18.81 27.53
N ASN A 630 -72.98 -18.25 26.97
CA ASN A 630 -72.90 -17.19 25.97
C ASN A 630 -72.70 -15.84 26.67
N LEU A 631 -72.10 -14.87 25.98
CA LEU A 631 -72.73 -13.58 25.74
C LEU A 631 -72.18 -12.92 24.47
N ASP A 632 -72.97 -12.02 23.89
CA ASP A 632 -72.88 -11.52 22.51
C ASP A 632 -73.03 -9.98 22.50
N SER A 633 -72.35 -9.30 21.57
CA SER A 633 -72.73 -7.96 21.10
C SER A 633 -71.87 -7.44 19.93
N SER A 634 -72.50 -7.27 18.76
CA SER A 634 -72.38 -6.15 17.80
C SER A 634 -70.98 -5.63 17.35
N ILE A 635 -70.53 -5.75 16.08
CA ILE A 635 -71.01 -5.12 14.81
C ILE A 635 -70.38 -3.72 14.50
N GLN A 636 -69.44 -3.69 13.53
CA GLN A 636 -69.31 -2.79 12.34
C GLN A 636 -69.21 -1.23 12.52
N MET A 637 -68.77 -0.37 11.57
CA MET A 637 -68.32 -0.50 10.17
C MET A 637 -67.45 0.71 9.68
N ARG A 638 -66.56 0.48 8.68
CA ARG A 638 -66.11 1.37 7.54
C ARG A 638 -65.34 2.72 7.72
N ASN A 639 -64.47 2.97 6.72
CA ASN A 639 -63.83 4.25 6.35
C ASN A 639 -64.80 5.26 5.68
N PRO A 640 -64.39 6.53 5.51
CA PRO A 640 -64.21 7.06 4.13
C PRO A 640 -62.86 7.80 3.89
N ILE A 641 -62.78 8.66 2.86
CA ILE A 641 -61.53 9.15 2.19
C ILE A 641 -61.56 10.70 2.01
N THR A 642 -60.51 11.27 1.39
CA THR A 642 -60.40 12.53 0.60
C THR A 642 -60.06 13.90 1.24
N SER A 643 -58.80 14.33 1.04
CA SER A 643 -58.30 15.61 0.47
C SER A 643 -58.88 17.00 0.83
N ALA A 644 -57.99 17.95 1.18
CA ALA A 644 -57.77 19.25 0.48
C ALA A 644 -56.73 20.15 1.20
N THR A 645 -56.10 21.10 0.48
CA THR A 645 -55.29 22.24 1.03
C THR A 645 -56.08 23.55 1.00
N PRO A 646 -55.63 24.60 1.72
CA PRO A 646 -55.07 25.77 1.01
C PRO A 646 -53.93 26.52 1.76
N ASP A 647 -53.33 27.52 1.10
CA ASP A 647 -52.21 28.35 1.57
C ASP A 647 -52.59 29.54 2.48
N SER A 648 -51.64 30.05 3.28
CA SER A 648 -51.26 31.49 3.36
C SER A 648 -50.17 31.77 4.42
N GLU A 649 -49.44 32.89 4.28
CA GLU A 649 -48.25 33.27 5.06
C GLU A 649 -48.55 34.14 6.30
N VAL A 650 -47.76 33.99 7.38
CA VAL A 650 -47.25 35.11 8.22
C VAL A 650 -45.88 34.70 8.82
N ARG A 651 -44.90 35.62 8.89
CA ARG A 651 -43.60 35.44 9.58
C ARG A 651 -43.67 35.81 11.07
N CYS A 652 -42.85 35.16 11.90
CA CYS A 652 -42.22 35.78 13.07
C CYS A 652 -40.92 35.05 13.46
N GLU A 653 -39.94 35.79 13.98
CA GLU A 653 -38.65 35.28 14.48
C GLU A 653 -38.60 35.40 16.01
N SER A 654 -37.98 34.45 16.74
CA SER A 654 -37.22 34.74 17.98
C SER A 654 -36.45 33.53 18.55
N HIS A 655 -35.14 33.75 18.67
CA HIS A 655 -34.02 33.11 19.40
C HIS A 655 -34.17 31.95 20.44
N PRO A 656 -33.06 31.22 20.71
CA PRO A 656 -32.97 30.11 21.65
C PRO A 656 -32.65 30.54 23.11
N ASN A 657 -32.57 29.57 24.03
CA ASN A 657 -31.99 29.73 25.36
C ASN A 657 -31.13 28.52 25.77
N ASN A 658 -29.99 28.79 26.42
CA ASN A 658 -29.19 27.82 27.18
C ASN A 658 -29.77 27.62 28.59
N LEU A 659 -29.34 26.58 29.31
CA LEU A 659 -29.09 26.62 30.76
C LEU A 659 -28.22 25.44 31.23
N GLU A 660 -27.24 25.74 32.09
CA GLU A 660 -26.37 24.77 32.80
C GLU A 660 -26.68 24.74 34.32
N ALA A 661 -26.07 23.79 35.05
CA ALA A 661 -25.82 23.65 36.52
C ALA A 661 -26.28 22.27 37.06
N GLN A 662 -25.71 21.63 38.09
CA GLN A 662 -24.49 21.76 38.94
C GLN A 662 -24.29 20.40 39.68
N TYR A 663 -23.27 20.06 40.48
CA TYR A 663 -22.13 20.76 41.12
C TYR A 663 -20.82 19.95 40.86
N ASP A 664 -19.74 19.79 41.67
CA ASP A 664 -19.37 20.10 43.07
C ASP A 664 -17.82 20.29 43.20
N VAL A 665 -17.28 20.55 44.41
CA VAL A 665 -16.00 21.29 44.57
C VAL A 665 -15.04 20.75 45.65
N GLY A 666 -13.72 20.87 45.41
CA GLY A 666 -12.63 20.87 46.42
C GLY A 666 -11.24 20.60 45.83
N ASP A 667 -10.11 21.17 46.28
CA ASP A 667 -9.83 22.24 47.26
C ASP A 667 -8.55 23.02 46.82
N THR A 668 -8.20 24.10 47.52
CA THR A 668 -7.33 25.20 47.15
C THR A 668 -5.83 25.05 47.48
N ARG A 669 -4.98 25.76 46.70
CA ARG A 669 -3.97 26.70 47.26
C ARG A 669 -3.39 27.66 46.21
N ARG A 670 -2.83 28.79 46.70
CA ARG A 670 -2.33 29.94 45.93
C ARG A 670 -0.80 29.94 45.82
N PHE A 671 -0.24 30.56 44.78
CA PHE A 671 0.92 31.47 44.92
C PHE A 671 1.05 32.46 43.74
N HIS A 672 1.49 33.68 44.07
CA HIS A 672 1.83 34.86 43.24
C HIS A 672 2.86 35.67 44.09
N PRO A 673 3.67 36.64 43.59
CA PRO A 673 3.23 37.76 42.74
C PRO A 673 4.30 38.40 41.80
N LYS A 674 3.99 39.63 41.33
CA LYS A 674 4.78 40.63 40.57
C LYS A 674 4.83 40.41 39.03
N VAL A 675 4.36 41.32 38.16
CA VAL A 675 4.12 42.80 38.13
C VAL A 675 5.35 43.66 37.82
N GLU A 676 5.37 44.23 36.61
CA GLU A 676 5.39 45.68 36.34
C GLU A 676 4.94 45.98 34.89
N ALA A 677 4.56 47.22 34.55
CA ALA A 677 3.93 47.59 33.27
C ALA A 677 4.08 49.08 32.91
N ALA A 678 4.06 49.40 31.60
CA ALA A 678 3.83 50.70 30.95
C ALA A 678 3.65 50.43 29.42
N ASP A 679 2.53 50.76 28.76
CA ASP A 679 2.08 52.07 28.22
C ASP A 679 2.82 52.54 26.94
N SER A 680 2.18 53.16 25.92
CA SER A 680 0.75 53.52 25.73
C SER A 680 0.37 53.78 24.24
N THR A 681 -0.92 53.59 23.91
CA THR A 681 -1.83 54.33 22.96
C THR A 681 -1.36 55.03 21.66
N ALA A 682 -2.19 55.35 20.63
CA ALA A 682 -3.45 54.82 20.05
C ALA A 682 -3.97 55.78 18.92
N THR A 683 -4.55 55.27 17.82
CA THR A 683 -5.42 55.99 16.81
C THR A 683 -4.79 57.19 16.05
N SER A 684 -5.31 57.81 14.97
CA SER A 684 -6.53 57.67 14.11
C SER A 684 -6.18 58.02 12.61
N ALA A 685 -7.17 58.12 11.69
CA ALA A 685 -6.96 58.19 10.22
C ALA A 685 -7.31 59.57 9.52
N PRO A 686 -7.80 59.66 8.25
CA PRO A 686 -7.30 60.52 7.14
C PRO A 686 -8.15 61.83 6.95
N PRO A 687 -8.24 62.59 5.80
CA PRO A 687 -7.71 62.52 4.40
C PRO A 687 -7.02 63.88 3.98
N PRO A 688 -6.97 64.46 2.73
CA PRO A 688 -7.53 64.15 1.38
C PRO A 688 -6.54 64.30 0.17
N ASN A 689 -6.92 65.04 -0.90
CA ASN A 689 -6.34 65.06 -2.28
C ASN A 689 -6.21 66.49 -2.89
N ARG A 690 -5.60 66.58 -4.09
CA ARG A 690 -5.60 67.66 -5.16
C ARG A 690 -4.34 68.53 -5.27
N ASP A 691 -3.87 68.99 -6.44
CA ASP A 691 -4.23 68.76 -7.87
C ASP A 691 -3.08 69.20 -8.84
N VAL A 692 -3.31 69.14 -10.18
CA VAL A 692 -2.65 69.91 -11.28
C VAL A 692 -1.50 69.28 -12.12
N LEU A 693 -1.90 68.64 -13.24
CA LEU A 693 -1.52 68.88 -14.66
C LEU A 693 -0.14 69.52 -15.06
N VAL A 694 0.53 68.98 -16.10
CA VAL A 694 0.46 69.43 -17.52
C VAL A 694 1.30 68.54 -18.49
N ALA A 695 0.60 67.94 -19.46
CA ALA A 695 0.92 67.61 -20.87
C ALA A 695 2.36 67.40 -21.47
N SER A 696 2.49 66.26 -22.20
CA SER A 696 2.77 66.15 -23.66
C SER A 696 4.11 65.64 -24.27
N LEU A 697 3.93 64.58 -25.09
CA LEU A 697 4.51 64.29 -26.43
C LEU A 697 5.95 63.72 -26.61
N ASN A 698 6.03 62.37 -26.60
CA ASN A 698 6.17 61.52 -27.80
C ASN A 698 7.27 61.81 -28.87
N THR A 699 8.26 60.91 -29.04
CA THR A 699 8.40 60.04 -30.26
C THR A 699 9.55 59.01 -30.24
N GLN A 700 9.23 57.80 -30.75
CA GLN A 700 10.01 56.89 -31.63
C GLN A 700 11.44 56.36 -31.29
N ASN A 701 11.47 55.03 -31.11
CA ASN A 701 12.49 54.02 -31.51
C ASN A 701 12.94 54.17 -33.00
N PRO A 702 13.99 53.46 -33.55
CA PRO A 702 14.54 52.17 -33.09
C PRO A 702 16.07 51.92 -33.26
N SER A 703 16.48 50.67 -32.98
CA SER A 703 17.45 49.82 -33.72
C SER A 703 18.87 49.57 -33.18
N SER A 704 19.16 48.26 -33.11
CA SER A 704 20.44 47.52 -33.01
C SER A 704 21.16 47.45 -34.39
N PRO A 705 22.39 46.86 -34.59
CA PRO A 705 23.00 45.78 -33.77
C PRO A 705 24.55 45.69 -33.71
N SER A 706 25.02 44.54 -33.21
CA SER A 706 26.23 43.77 -33.60
C SER A 706 27.64 44.21 -33.15
N SER A 707 28.24 43.34 -32.32
CA SER A 707 29.62 42.81 -32.35
C SER A 707 30.75 43.53 -33.13
N THR A 708 31.92 43.61 -32.50
CA THR A 708 33.12 42.90 -33.01
C THR A 708 34.19 42.70 -31.92
N SER A 709 35.09 41.75 -32.15
CA SER A 709 36.24 41.41 -31.31
C SER A 709 37.47 42.28 -31.61
N SER A 710 38.33 42.49 -30.62
CA SER A 710 39.78 42.55 -30.86
C SER A 710 40.57 42.01 -29.66
N THR A 711 41.67 41.33 -29.97
CA THR A 711 42.66 40.84 -29.01
C THR A 711 43.80 41.85 -28.88
N GLU A 712 44.39 41.99 -27.70
CA GLU A 712 45.77 42.47 -27.60
C GLU A 712 46.59 41.65 -26.58
N LYS A 713 47.87 41.47 -26.90
CA LYS A 713 48.89 40.89 -26.02
C LYS A 713 49.97 41.95 -25.80
N ASN A 714 50.50 42.08 -24.59
CA ASN A 714 51.90 41.75 -24.27
C ASN A 714 52.36 42.32 -22.91
N THR A 715 53.30 41.60 -22.29
CA THR A 715 54.43 42.07 -21.42
C THR A 715 54.22 43.14 -20.34
N GLY A 716 54.78 43.00 -19.13
CA GLY A 716 55.69 41.98 -18.60
C GLY A 716 56.61 42.53 -17.50
N ARG A 717 57.57 41.69 -17.05
CA ARG A 717 58.48 41.89 -15.89
C ARG A 717 57.77 41.85 -14.52
N VAL A 718 58.16 41.00 -13.56
CA VAL A 718 59.48 40.70 -12.94
C VAL A 718 59.88 41.73 -11.88
N MET A 719 59.80 41.30 -10.62
CA MET A 719 60.74 41.60 -9.54
C MET A 719 60.97 40.29 -8.79
N GLU A 720 62.22 39.93 -8.53
CA GLU A 720 62.59 38.81 -7.65
C GLU A 720 62.67 39.30 -6.20
N ASN A 721 62.64 38.36 -5.25
CA ASN A 721 63.55 38.43 -4.11
C ASN A 721 63.81 37.02 -3.57
N VAL A 722 65.10 36.75 -3.31
CA VAL A 722 65.64 35.56 -2.65
C VAL A 722 65.66 35.85 -1.14
N GLU A 723 65.42 34.91 -0.23
CA GLU A 723 66.40 34.10 0.55
C GLU A 723 65.64 33.69 1.84
N GLY A 724 65.89 32.60 2.57
CA GLY A 724 66.77 31.44 2.47
C GLY A 724 66.59 30.55 3.73
N ASP A 725 67.14 29.32 3.72
CA ASP A 725 67.57 28.52 4.90
C ASP A 725 66.55 28.07 5.98
N GLU A 726 66.68 26.95 6.71
CA GLU A 726 67.40 25.68 6.48
C GLU A 726 66.80 24.53 7.35
N CYS A 727 67.43 23.34 7.32
CA CYS A 727 67.37 22.14 8.19
C CYS A 727 66.62 22.14 9.55
N GLY A 728 66.13 21.00 10.07
CA GLY A 728 66.15 19.60 9.59
C GLY A 728 66.09 18.56 10.74
N ASN A 729 65.89 17.26 10.40
CA ASN A 729 65.90 16.06 11.28
C ASN A 729 64.78 15.96 12.37
N GLY A 730 64.34 14.77 12.83
CA GLY A 730 64.56 13.39 12.37
C GLY A 730 64.38 12.33 13.49
N ASN A 731 63.85 11.13 13.15
CA ASN A 731 63.95 9.85 13.91
C ASN A 731 63.23 9.78 15.32
N GLU A 732 62.88 8.63 15.95
CA GLU A 732 62.83 7.20 15.56
C GLU A 732 61.97 6.32 16.53
N ILE A 733 61.35 5.24 16.00
CA ILE A 733 61.26 3.83 16.52
C ILE A 733 60.71 3.44 17.93
N ALA A 734 60.14 2.21 17.97
CA ALA A 734 60.05 1.22 19.08
C ALA A 734 58.70 0.92 19.77
N ALA A 735 58.26 -0.31 19.52
CA ALA A 735 57.19 -1.08 20.16
C ALA A 735 57.45 -1.50 21.63
N GLY A 736 56.40 -1.92 22.34
CA GLY A 736 56.53 -2.70 23.59
C GLY A 736 55.24 -2.90 24.39
N GLY A 737 55.02 -4.12 24.91
CA GLY A 737 54.08 -4.44 25.99
C GLY A 737 54.75 -5.45 26.96
N PRO A 738 54.03 -6.21 27.82
CA PRO A 738 52.59 -6.14 28.13
C PRO A 738 52.22 -6.29 29.63
N GLY A 739 51.07 -5.74 30.03
CA GLY A 739 50.11 -6.32 31.00
C GLY A 739 50.45 -6.50 32.51
N ARG A 740 49.43 -6.35 33.36
CA ARG A 740 49.30 -7.04 34.68
C ARG A 740 47.84 -7.05 35.16
N ARG A 741 47.51 -8.00 36.05
CA ARG A 741 46.21 -8.11 36.75
C ARG A 741 46.28 -7.46 38.13
N ILE A 742 45.17 -6.91 38.61
CA ILE A 742 44.82 -6.83 40.04
C ILE A 742 43.40 -7.40 40.21
N ASN A 743 43.06 -7.86 41.41
CA ASN A 743 41.86 -8.64 41.74
C ASN A 743 41.28 -8.16 43.10
N THR A 744 40.18 -8.77 43.57
CA THR A 744 39.57 -8.61 44.92
C THR A 744 38.98 -7.22 45.28
N ALA A 745 37.94 -7.08 46.13
CA ALA A 745 37.03 -8.06 46.71
C ALA A 745 35.65 -7.48 47.13
N VAL A 746 34.62 -8.32 46.93
CA VAL A 746 33.48 -8.66 47.81
C VAL A 746 33.29 -7.88 49.13
N LYS A 747 32.03 -7.51 49.41
CA LYS A 747 31.44 -7.59 50.77
C LYS A 747 30.00 -8.13 50.71
N SER A 748 29.52 -8.73 51.80
CA SER A 748 28.34 -9.61 51.82
C SER A 748 27.69 -9.70 53.21
N LEU A 749 26.37 -9.99 53.26
CA LEU A 749 25.53 -10.51 54.36
C LEU A 749 24.20 -10.96 53.68
N GLN A 750 23.53 -12.11 53.85
CA GLN A 750 23.36 -13.14 54.90
C GLN A 750 22.64 -12.65 56.17
N GLY A 751 21.62 -13.34 56.72
CA GLY A 751 20.90 -14.58 56.35
C GLY A 751 19.44 -14.56 56.87
N CYS A 752 18.62 -15.61 56.97
CA CYS A 752 18.78 -17.08 56.79
C CYS A 752 17.51 -17.66 56.06
N GLY A 753 17.32 -18.98 55.87
CA GLY A 753 16.73 -19.97 56.82
C GLY A 753 15.19 -20.07 56.63
N VAL A 754 14.55 -21.21 56.31
CA VAL A 754 14.74 -22.62 56.75
C VAL A 754 14.47 -23.65 55.62
N MET A 755 15.05 -24.85 55.74
CA MET A 755 14.83 -26.11 54.97
C MET A 755 14.85 -27.29 56.00
N PRO A 756 14.67 -28.61 55.69
CA PRO A 756 14.76 -29.36 54.41
C PRO A 756 13.36 -29.81 53.85
N ILE A 757 13.00 -30.96 53.23
CA ILE A 757 13.42 -32.40 53.20
C ILE A 757 13.29 -33.05 51.79
N THR A 758 13.91 -34.23 51.66
CA THR A 758 14.05 -35.23 50.55
C THR A 758 12.73 -35.95 50.15
N THR A 759 12.53 -36.77 49.09
CA THR A 759 13.23 -37.29 47.86
C THR A 759 12.15 -38.02 46.99
N THR A 760 12.32 -38.60 45.79
CA THR A 760 13.35 -39.49 45.19
C THR A 760 13.30 -39.55 43.64
N HIS A 761 14.45 -39.75 42.99
CA HIS A 761 14.59 -40.37 41.65
C HIS A 761 14.82 -41.90 41.79
N PRO A 762 14.63 -42.73 40.73
CA PRO A 762 15.77 -43.13 39.89
C PRO A 762 15.45 -43.35 38.38
N CYS A 763 16.52 -43.60 37.59
CA CYS A 763 16.51 -43.95 36.16
C CYS A 763 16.88 -45.43 35.91
N VAL A 764 16.74 -45.93 34.67
CA VAL A 764 17.55 -46.99 33.97
C VAL A 764 16.95 -47.16 32.55
N PHE A 765 17.65 -46.95 31.42
CA PHE A 765 18.65 -47.79 30.71
C PHE A 765 18.15 -49.19 30.24
N ALA A 766 18.52 -49.79 29.10
CA ALA A 766 19.10 -49.35 27.80
C ALA A 766 19.20 -50.56 26.81
N SER A 767 19.72 -50.32 25.58
CA SER A 767 20.32 -51.32 24.64
C SER A 767 19.36 -52.22 23.83
N SER A 768 19.75 -52.95 22.76
CA SER A 768 20.76 -52.74 21.68
C SER A 768 20.67 -53.83 20.57
N ARG A 769 21.51 -53.72 19.51
CA ARG A 769 21.84 -54.74 18.47
C ARG A 769 20.75 -55.00 17.39
N GLU A 770 21.08 -54.83 16.09
CA GLU A 770 21.66 -55.79 15.12
C GLU A 770 20.68 -56.93 14.71
N ARG A 771 20.57 -57.42 13.46
CA ARG A 771 21.53 -57.44 12.33
C ARG A 771 20.88 -57.85 10.98
N ARG A 772 21.30 -57.23 9.85
CA ARG A 772 21.37 -57.80 8.46
C ARG A 772 20.03 -58.34 7.84
N ARG A 773 19.89 -58.64 6.53
CA ARG A 773 20.79 -58.63 5.34
C ARG A 773 19.97 -58.30 4.05
N ARG A 774 20.63 -58.07 2.91
CA ARG A 774 20.02 -57.93 1.57
C ARG A 774 19.67 -59.31 0.94
N ALA A 775 18.69 -59.36 0.04
CA ALA A 775 18.76 -60.05 -1.26
C ALA A 775 17.66 -59.55 -2.23
N ASN A 776 17.82 -59.80 -3.54
CA ASN A 776 16.85 -59.49 -4.61
C ASN A 776 16.07 -60.76 -5.02
N ALA A 777 14.89 -60.60 -5.65
CA ALA A 777 14.31 -61.44 -6.73
C ALA A 777 12.85 -60.99 -6.99
N THR A 778 12.50 -60.30 -8.10
CA THR A 778 12.12 -60.78 -9.46
C THR A 778 10.72 -61.43 -9.59
N GLY A 779 9.88 -60.83 -10.45
CA GLY A 779 8.57 -61.35 -10.89
C GLY A 779 7.42 -61.20 -9.87
N SER A 780 6.15 -61.25 -10.27
CA SER A 780 5.56 -61.06 -11.61
C SER A 780 4.05 -60.90 -11.47
N ASP A 781 3.44 -60.08 -12.33
CA ASP A 781 2.00 -60.17 -12.69
C ASP A 781 1.65 -61.59 -13.21
N PRO A 782 0.38 -62.07 -13.23
CA PRO A 782 -0.77 -61.25 -13.66
C PRO A 782 -2.21 -61.54 -13.11
N ASP A 783 -3.07 -60.52 -13.27
CA ASP A 783 -4.49 -60.55 -13.71
C ASP A 783 -5.62 -61.29 -12.93
N THR A 784 -6.85 -61.07 -13.43
CA THR A 784 -8.12 -61.81 -13.26
C THR A 784 -8.99 -61.60 -12.00
N SER A 785 -9.76 -60.50 -12.05
CA SER A 785 -11.23 -60.49 -12.13
C SER A 785 -12.14 -61.13 -11.05
N GLY A 786 -13.10 -60.32 -10.57
CA GLY A 786 -14.52 -60.70 -10.51
C GLY A 786 -15.10 -61.12 -9.15
N GLY A 787 -16.44 -61.10 -9.05
CA GLY A 787 -17.17 -61.78 -7.97
C GLY A 787 -17.95 -60.88 -7.00
N GLU A 788 -19.21 -60.65 -7.34
CA GLU A 788 -20.29 -60.04 -6.55
C GLU A 788 -20.52 -60.70 -5.18
N SER A 789 -21.11 -59.97 -4.22
CA SER A 789 -22.48 -60.25 -3.68
C SER A 789 -22.81 -59.53 -2.36
N ASN A 790 -24.11 -59.38 -2.06
CA ASN A 790 -24.66 -58.88 -0.79
C ASN A 790 -25.26 -60.02 0.05
N ALA A 791 -25.10 -60.05 1.39
CA ALA A 791 -26.09 -60.64 2.34
C ALA A 791 -25.80 -60.41 3.87
N THR A 792 -26.22 -59.27 4.39
CA THR A 792 -27.10 -59.03 5.58
C THR A 792 -27.28 -60.02 6.78
N VAL A 793 -27.39 -59.44 8.02
CA VAL A 793 -27.98 -59.96 9.32
C VAL A 793 -27.18 -61.09 10.07
N VAL A 794 -27.25 -61.43 11.39
CA VAL A 794 -28.25 -61.30 12.50
C VAL A 794 -27.65 -61.29 13.95
N THR A 795 -28.25 -60.51 14.90
CA THR A 795 -28.27 -60.61 16.42
C THR A 795 -27.00 -60.88 17.29
N LYS A 796 -26.77 -60.37 18.53
CA LYS A 796 -27.52 -59.71 19.66
C LYS A 796 -27.93 -60.63 20.85
N TRP A 797 -27.32 -60.46 22.04
CA TRP A 797 -27.85 -60.88 23.37
C TRP A 797 -27.47 -59.90 24.52
N ARG A 798 -27.88 -60.14 25.79
CA ARG A 798 -28.58 -59.11 26.63
C ARG A 798 -28.37 -59.20 28.17
N ARG A 799 -28.89 -58.16 28.91
CA ARG A 799 -29.01 -57.94 30.41
C ARG A 799 -27.82 -57.17 31.04
N GLY A 800 -27.91 -56.23 32.00
CA GLY A 800 -29.03 -55.54 32.72
C GLY A 800 -29.40 -56.13 34.10
N PRO A 801 -30.01 -55.40 35.08
CA PRO A 801 -30.30 -53.94 35.25
C PRO A 801 -30.05 -53.36 36.69
N GLN A 802 -30.35 -52.07 36.97
CA GLN A 802 -30.92 -51.57 38.26
C GLN A 802 -31.46 -50.10 38.17
N HIS A 803 -32.19 -49.63 39.19
CA HIS A 803 -33.04 -48.40 39.22
C HIS A 803 -32.58 -47.32 40.21
N SER A 804 -32.90 -46.04 39.94
CA SER A 804 -33.64 -45.15 40.87
C SER A 804 -34.04 -43.79 40.24
N ASP A 805 -35.35 -43.62 40.08
CA ASP A 805 -36.24 -42.47 39.78
C ASP A 805 -35.75 -41.00 39.95
N GLY A 806 -36.30 -40.06 39.14
CA GLY A 806 -36.01 -38.62 39.22
C GLY A 806 -36.73 -37.70 38.19
N VAL A 807 -38.04 -37.45 38.39
CA VAL A 807 -38.92 -36.52 37.62
C VAL A 807 -38.47 -35.04 37.86
N VAL A 808 -38.54 -34.05 36.95
CA VAL A 808 -39.51 -33.68 35.88
C VAL A 808 -38.86 -33.34 34.52
N GLU A 809 -39.66 -33.14 33.46
CA GLU A 809 -39.28 -32.62 32.13
C GLU A 809 -39.00 -31.10 32.08
N GLN A 810 -38.24 -30.67 31.06
CA GLN A 810 -38.48 -29.37 30.40
C GLN A 810 -38.15 -29.47 28.90
N MET A 811 -39.17 -29.52 28.04
CA MET A 811 -38.98 -29.71 26.59
C MET A 811 -38.55 -28.42 25.88
N GLY A 812 -37.25 -28.26 25.67
CA GLY A 812 -36.71 -27.28 24.72
C GLY A 812 -36.94 -27.73 23.27
N TRP A 813 -37.70 -26.96 22.49
CA TRP A 813 -38.01 -27.27 21.09
C TRP A 813 -36.79 -27.09 20.17
N MET A 814 -35.91 -28.10 20.11
CA MET A 814 -34.94 -28.20 19.02
C MET A 814 -35.63 -28.59 17.71
N GLN A 815 -36.13 -27.60 16.98
CA GLN A 815 -36.33 -27.75 15.54
C GLN A 815 -34.97 -28.07 14.91
N THR A 816 -34.82 -29.30 14.40
CA THR A 816 -33.65 -29.70 13.59
C THR A 816 -33.70 -28.95 12.26
N ARG A 817 -33.21 -27.70 12.25
CA ARG A 817 -33.06 -26.93 11.02
C ARG A 817 -32.07 -27.68 10.12
N CYS A 818 -32.56 -28.20 9.00
CA CYS A 818 -31.70 -28.58 7.88
C CYS A 818 -31.08 -27.29 7.31
N THR A 819 -29.99 -26.84 7.93
CA THR A 819 -29.23 -25.68 7.46
C THR A 819 -28.48 -26.09 6.20
N VAL A 820 -28.95 -25.61 5.06
CA VAL A 820 -28.14 -25.56 3.83
C VAL A 820 -26.83 -24.86 4.20
N PRO A 821 -25.66 -25.42 3.84
CA PRO A 821 -24.39 -24.76 4.12
C PRO A 821 -24.36 -23.38 3.45
N PRO A 822 -23.73 -22.36 4.07
CA PRO A 822 -23.62 -21.04 3.43
C PRO A 822 -23.00 -21.17 2.03
N ARG A 823 -23.55 -20.44 1.07
CA ARG A 823 -23.16 -20.43 -0.36
C ARG A 823 -22.39 -19.18 -0.80
N THR A 824 -22.12 -18.29 0.14
CA THR A 824 -21.49 -16.98 -0.12
C THR A 824 -19.98 -17.10 -0.01
N VAL A 825 -19.29 -16.86 -1.11
CA VAL A 825 -17.85 -16.65 -1.18
C VAL A 825 -17.58 -15.16 -1.11
N VAL A 826 -16.62 -14.72 -0.30
CA VAL A 826 -16.17 -13.32 -0.27
C VAL A 826 -14.72 -13.22 -0.75
N VAL A 827 -14.46 -12.26 -1.62
CA VAL A 827 -13.13 -11.84 -2.06
C VAL A 827 -12.88 -10.43 -1.53
N THR A 828 -11.86 -10.26 -0.69
CA THR A 828 -11.48 -8.96 -0.13
C THR A 828 -10.22 -8.40 -0.82
N GLN A 829 -10.28 -7.15 -1.27
CA GLN A 829 -9.15 -6.41 -1.83
C GLN A 829 -8.79 -5.23 -0.93
N SER A 830 -7.73 -5.35 -0.15
CA SER A 830 -7.13 -4.24 0.60
C SER A 830 -5.63 -4.47 0.69
N GLY A 831 -4.83 -3.41 0.65
CA GLY A 831 -3.39 -3.51 0.77
C GLY A 831 -2.93 -3.86 2.18
N SER A 832 -3.72 -3.47 3.19
CA SER A 832 -3.49 -3.74 4.61
C SER A 832 -4.72 -4.40 5.27
N SER A 833 -4.62 -4.67 6.57
CA SER A 833 -5.63 -5.40 7.34
C SER A 833 -6.96 -4.65 7.49
N ILE A 834 -8.05 -5.42 7.53
CA ILE A 834 -9.43 -4.95 7.72
C ILE A 834 -10.14 -5.81 8.77
N THR A 835 -11.16 -5.26 9.44
CA THR A 835 -12.05 -6.04 10.30
C THR A 835 -13.02 -6.88 9.47
N LEU A 836 -13.41 -8.04 9.99
CA LEU A 836 -14.22 -9.03 9.27
C LEU A 836 -15.40 -9.52 10.13
N PRO A 837 -16.34 -8.64 10.56
CA PRO A 837 -17.37 -8.97 11.55
C PRO A 837 -18.34 -10.09 11.09
N TRP A 838 -18.49 -10.27 9.78
CA TRP A 838 -19.32 -11.29 9.13
C TRP A 838 -18.57 -12.60 8.81
N VAL A 839 -17.30 -12.76 9.22
CA VAL A 839 -16.44 -13.88 8.79
C VAL A 839 -17.03 -15.26 9.10
N ASP A 840 -17.79 -15.41 10.19
CA ASP A 840 -18.41 -16.68 10.56
C ASP A 840 -19.63 -17.03 9.70
N SER A 841 -20.37 -16.03 9.20
CA SER A 841 -21.59 -16.19 8.40
C SER A 841 -21.35 -16.67 6.96
N VAL A 842 -20.15 -16.45 6.42
CA VAL A 842 -19.80 -16.74 5.01
C VAL A 842 -19.17 -18.12 4.82
N ALA A 843 -19.23 -18.68 3.61
CA ALA A 843 -18.74 -20.01 3.30
C ALA A 843 -17.21 -20.05 3.17
N ALA A 844 -16.69 -19.15 2.33
CA ALA A 844 -15.28 -19.02 2.05
C ALA A 844 -14.87 -17.55 2.02
N LEU A 845 -13.63 -17.28 2.41
CA LEU A 845 -13.02 -15.96 2.39
C LEU A 845 -11.66 -16.05 1.72
N VAL A 846 -11.52 -15.34 0.61
CA VAL A 846 -10.29 -15.15 -0.14
C VAL A 846 -9.83 -13.72 0.09
N HIS A 847 -8.59 -13.53 0.50
CA HIS A 847 -7.96 -12.21 0.54
C HIS A 847 -7.01 -12.07 -0.65
N ALA A 848 -7.28 -11.07 -1.47
CA ALA A 848 -6.66 -10.88 -2.77
C ALA A 848 -5.67 -9.72 -2.82
N TRP A 849 -5.57 -8.88 -1.80
CA TRP A 849 -4.73 -7.66 -1.82
C TRP A 849 -5.10 -6.71 -2.99
N TYR A 850 -4.14 -5.91 -3.44
CA TYR A 850 -4.13 -5.29 -4.78
C TYR A 850 -3.13 -6.05 -5.67
N LEU A 851 -3.54 -6.45 -6.88
CA LEU A 851 -2.81 -7.42 -7.74
C LEU A 851 -2.33 -6.86 -9.09
N GLY A 852 -2.51 -5.55 -9.35
CA GLY A 852 -2.13 -4.94 -10.61
C GLY A 852 -2.95 -5.42 -11.81
N ASN A 853 -2.35 -5.44 -13.01
CA ASN A 853 -3.06 -5.67 -14.28
C ASN A 853 -3.88 -6.97 -14.29
N ALA A 854 -3.33 -8.05 -13.71
CA ALA A 854 -3.88 -9.41 -13.77
C ALA A 854 -4.90 -9.75 -12.65
N THR A 855 -5.46 -8.74 -11.98
CA THR A 855 -6.30 -8.88 -10.78
C THR A 855 -7.44 -9.89 -10.94
N GLY A 856 -8.39 -9.65 -11.86
CA GLY A 856 -9.56 -10.53 -12.02
C GLY A 856 -9.21 -11.93 -12.51
N ASP A 857 -8.20 -12.04 -13.36
CA ASP A 857 -7.67 -13.31 -13.87
C ASP A 857 -7.09 -14.19 -12.75
N ALA A 858 -6.33 -13.61 -11.82
CA ALA A 858 -5.74 -14.32 -10.69
C ALA A 858 -6.80 -14.71 -9.64
N ILE A 859 -7.77 -13.82 -9.37
CA ILE A 859 -8.92 -14.12 -8.51
C ILE A 859 -9.72 -15.30 -9.08
N ALA A 860 -10.03 -15.28 -10.38
CA ALA A 860 -10.74 -16.35 -11.05
C ALA A 860 -9.95 -17.67 -11.06
N ASP A 861 -8.63 -17.63 -11.28
CA ASP A 861 -7.80 -18.82 -11.25
C ASP A 861 -7.82 -19.52 -9.87
N VAL A 862 -7.84 -18.76 -8.78
CA VAL A 862 -7.98 -19.31 -7.42
C VAL A 862 -9.41 -19.78 -7.13
N LEU A 863 -10.43 -18.98 -7.47
CA LEU A 863 -11.83 -19.34 -7.22
C LEU A 863 -12.24 -20.64 -7.93
N PHE A 864 -11.79 -20.83 -9.18
CA PHE A 864 -12.10 -22.02 -9.99
C PHE A 864 -10.99 -23.09 -9.97
N GLY A 865 -10.00 -22.95 -9.08
CA GLY A 865 -8.99 -23.98 -8.81
C GLY A 865 -8.03 -24.29 -9.98
N LYS A 866 -7.91 -23.39 -10.96
CA LYS A 866 -6.82 -23.38 -11.96
C LYS A 866 -5.47 -23.11 -11.28
N HIS A 867 -5.49 -22.27 -10.25
CA HIS A 867 -4.42 -22.08 -9.29
C HIS A 867 -4.86 -22.58 -7.90
N ASN A 868 -3.92 -23.13 -7.12
CA ASN A 868 -4.16 -23.59 -5.76
C ASN A 868 -3.61 -22.51 -4.80
N PRO A 869 -4.44 -21.80 -4.02
CA PRO A 869 -4.01 -20.65 -3.22
C PRO A 869 -2.84 -21.03 -2.30
N SER A 870 -1.73 -20.31 -2.48
CA SER A 870 -0.44 -20.63 -1.88
C SER A 870 0.20 -19.47 -1.12
N GLY A 871 -0.44 -18.30 -1.14
CA GLY A 871 -0.06 -17.14 -0.33
C GLY A 871 -0.34 -17.35 1.15
N LYS A 872 0.41 -16.65 1.99
CA LYS A 872 0.34 -16.66 3.45
C LYS A 872 0.34 -15.22 3.96
N LEU A 873 -0.49 -14.90 4.95
CA LEU A 873 -0.55 -13.54 5.51
C LEU A 873 0.84 -12.99 5.88
N SER A 874 1.19 -11.88 5.24
CA SER A 874 2.36 -11.02 5.50
C SER A 874 2.10 -9.97 6.58
N LEU A 875 0.83 -9.80 6.98
CA LEU A 875 0.34 -8.90 8.02
C LEU A 875 -0.63 -9.63 8.96
N THR A 876 -0.66 -9.21 10.22
CA THR A 876 -1.64 -9.64 11.22
C THR A 876 -2.97 -8.94 11.00
N PHE A 877 -4.06 -9.73 10.99
CA PHE A 877 -5.44 -9.22 10.94
C PHE A 877 -6.03 -9.22 12.36
N PRO A 878 -6.09 -8.05 13.04
CA PRO A 878 -6.69 -7.93 14.37
C PRO A 878 -8.22 -8.06 14.29
N LYS A 879 -8.90 -8.36 15.41
CA LYS A 879 -10.38 -8.39 15.42
C LYS A 879 -10.98 -6.99 15.51
N LYS A 880 -10.27 -6.07 16.17
CA LYS A 880 -10.63 -4.67 16.38
C LYS A 880 -9.35 -3.81 16.47
N LEU A 881 -9.46 -2.49 16.33
CA LEU A 881 -8.28 -1.61 16.29
C LEU A 881 -7.52 -1.57 17.64
N GLU A 882 -8.19 -1.88 18.74
CA GLU A 882 -7.63 -1.90 20.10
C GLU A 882 -6.80 -3.17 20.38
N ASP A 883 -6.82 -4.16 19.49
CA ASP A 883 -5.91 -5.33 19.57
C ASP A 883 -4.50 -5.01 19.02
N VAL A 884 -4.32 -3.85 18.37
CA VAL A 884 -3.06 -3.49 17.71
C VAL A 884 -2.07 -2.93 18.75
N PRO A 885 -0.82 -3.41 18.79
CA PRO A 885 0.18 -2.99 19.79
C PRO A 885 0.47 -1.47 19.81
N SER A 886 0.35 -0.80 18.66
CA SER A 886 0.52 0.65 18.50
C SER A 886 -0.78 1.45 18.66
N HIS A 887 -1.88 0.85 19.11
CA HIS A 887 -3.12 1.56 19.44
C HIS A 887 -2.85 2.65 20.49
N GLY A 888 -3.48 3.82 20.35
CA GLY A 888 -3.18 5.01 21.17
C GLY A 888 -1.81 5.67 20.88
N HIS A 889 -0.90 5.01 20.16
CA HIS A 889 0.47 5.47 19.89
C HIS A 889 0.82 5.52 18.39
N PHE A 890 -0.22 5.69 17.56
CA PHE A 890 -0.10 5.85 16.11
C PHE A 890 -0.32 7.29 15.62
N HIS A 891 -1.00 8.13 16.40
CA HIS A 891 -1.15 9.55 16.06
C HIS A 891 0.13 10.35 16.39
N SER A 892 0.20 11.57 15.85
CA SER A 892 1.24 12.56 16.13
C SER A 892 0.82 13.38 17.36
N GLU A 893 1.51 13.22 18.49
CA GLU A 893 1.28 14.01 19.71
C GLU A 893 2.37 15.09 19.78
N ASN A 894 2.00 16.36 19.58
CA ASN A 894 2.94 17.50 19.56
C ASN A 894 4.13 17.29 18.60
N GLY A 895 3.90 16.65 17.45
CA GLY A 895 4.94 16.31 16.47
C GLY A 895 5.82 15.13 16.87
N VAL A 896 5.39 14.26 17.79
CA VAL A 896 6.09 13.07 18.25
C VAL A 896 5.20 11.83 18.09
N VAL A 897 5.79 10.73 17.63
CA VAL A 897 5.15 9.40 17.53
C VAL A 897 5.97 8.42 18.36
N ARG A 898 5.39 7.88 19.43
CA ARG A 898 6.10 6.98 20.36
C ARG A 898 5.94 5.53 19.94
N TYR A 899 7.05 4.82 19.75
CA TYR A 899 7.05 3.40 19.38
C TYR A 899 7.04 2.56 20.66
N ALA A 900 5.98 2.75 21.46
CA ALA A 900 5.84 2.24 22.82
C ALA A 900 5.69 0.71 22.90
N GLU A 901 5.36 0.07 21.78
CA GLU A 901 5.36 -1.38 21.63
C GLU A 901 6.77 -2.00 21.57
N ASP A 902 7.82 -1.19 21.36
CA ASP A 902 9.22 -1.63 21.24
C ASP A 902 9.39 -2.79 20.24
N LEU A 903 9.59 -4.02 20.71
CA LEU A 903 9.72 -5.22 19.86
C LEU A 903 8.41 -5.92 19.54
N PHE A 904 7.30 -5.54 20.17
CA PHE A 904 6.04 -6.27 20.14
C PHE A 904 5.15 -5.86 18.95
N VAL A 905 5.75 -5.69 17.78
CA VAL A 905 5.05 -5.37 16.53
C VAL A 905 4.31 -6.59 15.98
N GLY A 906 3.09 -6.39 15.47
CA GLY A 906 2.30 -7.41 14.78
C GLY A 906 2.12 -8.70 15.59
N TYR A 907 2.39 -9.85 14.96
CA TYR A 907 2.23 -11.18 15.58
C TYR A 907 3.07 -11.40 16.86
N ILE A 908 4.08 -10.57 17.12
CA ILE A 908 4.98 -10.73 18.28
C ILE A 908 4.24 -10.48 19.60
N ILE A 909 3.27 -9.55 19.64
CA ILE A 909 2.46 -9.33 20.84
C ILE A 909 1.43 -10.44 21.06
N ILE A 910 0.76 -10.91 19.99
CA ILE A 910 -0.33 -11.90 20.07
C ILE A 910 0.18 -13.23 20.65
N ASN A 911 1.39 -13.66 20.30
CA ASN A 911 2.00 -14.87 20.86
C ASN A 911 2.47 -14.71 22.33
N THR A 912 2.41 -13.49 22.88
CA THR A 912 2.90 -13.16 24.23
C THR A 912 1.76 -12.97 25.24
N VAL A 913 0.53 -12.64 24.81
CA VAL A 913 -0.59 -12.24 25.69
C VAL A 913 -1.78 -13.22 25.63
N VAL A 914 -1.49 -14.49 25.94
CA VAL A 914 -2.47 -15.57 26.23
C VAL A 914 -3.23 -16.17 25.01
N SER A 915 -3.68 -17.41 25.18
CA SER A 915 -4.28 -18.28 24.17
C SER A 915 -5.62 -17.83 23.58
N SER A 916 -5.89 -18.27 22.34
CA SER A 916 -7.16 -18.21 21.58
C SER A 916 -7.49 -16.93 20.78
N LEU A 917 -6.50 -16.09 20.48
CA LEU A 917 -6.66 -14.93 19.60
C LEU A 917 -6.28 -15.20 18.13
N SER A 918 -7.25 -14.96 17.24
CA SER A 918 -7.19 -14.72 15.77
C SER A 918 -6.36 -15.67 14.87
N SER A 919 -6.49 -15.48 13.55
CA SER A 919 -5.61 -16.11 12.55
C SER A 919 -4.23 -15.47 12.60
N HIS A 920 -3.24 -16.22 13.08
CA HIS A 920 -1.87 -15.75 13.28
C HIS A 920 -1.17 -15.40 11.94
N SER A 921 -0.09 -14.63 11.94
CA SER A 921 0.76 -14.49 10.75
C SER A 921 1.25 -15.87 10.25
N ALA A 922 1.48 -16.00 8.94
CA ALA A 922 1.64 -17.28 8.23
C ALA A 922 0.43 -18.26 8.27
N SER A 923 -0.71 -17.90 8.85
CA SER A 923 -1.96 -18.66 8.68
C SER A 923 -2.49 -18.51 7.25
N ALA A 924 -2.84 -19.63 6.63
CA ALA A 924 -3.79 -19.71 5.52
C ALA A 924 -4.22 -21.17 5.35
N PHE A 925 -5.47 -21.40 4.96
CA PHE A 925 -5.93 -22.72 4.55
C PHE A 925 -5.40 -23.04 3.15
N ILE A 926 -5.19 -24.32 2.87
CA ILE A 926 -4.91 -24.88 1.54
C ILE A 926 -6.01 -25.92 1.29
N HIS A 927 -6.35 -26.24 0.04
CA HIS A 927 -7.27 -27.35 -0.27
C HIS A 927 -6.75 -28.75 0.14
N HIS A 928 -5.62 -28.85 0.85
CA HIS A 928 -4.95 -30.09 1.23
C HIS A 928 -4.34 -30.02 2.64
N LEU A 929 -4.55 -31.08 3.42
CA LEU A 929 -3.97 -31.25 4.76
C LEU A 929 -2.49 -31.65 4.68
N HIS A 930 -1.65 -31.05 5.53
CA HIS A 930 -0.20 -31.27 5.55
C HIS A 930 0.32 -31.65 6.94
N LEU A 931 1.28 -32.56 7.00
CA LEU A 931 1.88 -33.07 8.23
C LEU A 931 3.41 -32.90 8.23
N HIS A 932 3.92 -32.13 9.18
CA HIS A 932 5.36 -32.01 9.43
C HIS A 932 5.82 -33.05 10.46
N ARG A 933 6.97 -33.71 10.21
CA ARG A 933 7.66 -34.51 11.23
C ARG A 933 8.58 -33.60 12.07
N PRO A 934 8.79 -33.89 13.36
CA PRO A 934 9.62 -33.06 14.24
C PRO A 934 11.05 -32.91 13.72
N ALA A 935 11.59 -31.70 13.84
CA ALA A 935 12.91 -31.36 13.32
C ALA A 935 14.03 -31.85 14.26
N THR A 936 14.95 -32.68 13.75
CA THR A 936 16.14 -33.09 14.49
C THR A 936 17.18 -31.97 14.53
N LEU A 937 17.48 -31.47 15.72
CA LEU A 937 18.67 -30.67 16.02
C LEU A 937 19.84 -31.58 16.41
N ARG A 938 21.04 -31.25 15.92
CA ARG A 938 22.31 -31.65 16.53
C ARG A 938 23.08 -30.38 16.87
N ALA A 939 23.38 -30.20 18.15
CA ALA A 939 24.40 -29.25 18.57
C ALA A 939 25.79 -29.88 18.41
N GLN A 940 26.77 -29.07 18.03
CA GLN A 940 28.20 -29.35 18.23
C GLN A 940 28.83 -28.06 18.77
N ASN A 941 29.83 -28.20 19.62
CA ASN A 941 30.46 -27.05 20.29
C ASN A 941 31.27 -26.19 19.30
N HIS A 942 31.51 -24.95 19.73
CA HIS A 942 32.21 -23.85 19.03
C HIS A 942 33.11 -24.21 17.84
N GLY A 943 32.88 -23.55 16.70
CA GLY A 943 33.92 -23.34 15.68
C GLY A 943 33.49 -23.43 14.22
N GLN A 944 32.39 -24.11 13.88
CA GLN A 944 32.02 -24.37 12.47
C GLN A 944 30.52 -24.13 12.17
N ARG A 945 30.22 -23.93 10.88
CA ARG A 945 28.89 -23.53 10.37
C ARG A 945 27.78 -24.51 10.77
N ILE A 946 26.62 -23.96 11.15
CA ILE A 946 25.41 -24.72 11.47
C ILE A 946 24.96 -25.52 10.22
N GLN A 947 24.80 -26.84 10.37
CA GLN A 947 24.27 -27.71 9.31
C GLN A 947 22.75 -27.50 9.10
N PRO A 948 22.24 -27.68 7.86
CA PRO A 948 20.86 -27.35 7.50
C PRO A 948 19.79 -28.22 8.16
N ARG A 949 18.77 -27.60 8.77
CA ARG A 949 17.53 -28.29 9.18
C ARG A 949 16.89 -28.98 7.96
N ARG A 950 16.69 -30.29 8.01
CA ARG A 950 15.96 -31.08 7.00
C ARG A 950 14.55 -31.41 7.49
N LEU A 951 13.58 -30.57 7.13
CA LEU A 951 12.18 -30.98 7.09
C LEU A 951 11.97 -31.93 5.90
N ARG A 952 11.06 -32.91 6.03
CA ARG A 952 10.57 -33.72 4.91
C ARG A 952 9.10 -33.38 4.68
N HIS A 953 8.77 -33.00 3.45
CA HIS A 953 7.41 -32.74 3.00
C HIS A 953 6.83 -33.98 2.29
N ARG A 954 5.50 -34.16 2.33
CA ARG A 954 4.78 -35.19 1.57
C ARG A 954 3.33 -34.75 1.34
N ASP A 955 2.99 -34.53 0.07
CA ASP A 955 1.60 -34.44 -0.40
C ASP A 955 0.95 -35.85 -0.37
N GLN A 956 -0.38 -35.91 -0.23
CA GLN A 956 -1.15 -37.16 -0.10
C GLN A 956 -2.36 -37.27 -1.05
N HIS A 957 -2.63 -36.29 -1.92
CA HIS A 957 -3.84 -36.30 -2.76
C HIS A 957 -3.60 -36.17 -4.28
N ARG A 958 -4.68 -36.31 -5.06
CA ARG A 958 -4.66 -36.52 -6.53
C ARG A 958 -4.37 -35.28 -7.39
N ARG A 959 -4.39 -34.06 -6.84
CA ARG A 959 -4.04 -32.82 -7.59
C ARG A 959 -2.69 -32.30 -7.07
N PRO A 960 -1.73 -31.92 -7.94
CA PRO A 960 -0.39 -31.52 -7.50
C PRO A 960 -0.40 -30.15 -6.82
N SER A 961 -0.02 -30.09 -5.54
CA SER A 961 0.14 -28.81 -4.84
C SER A 961 1.55 -28.22 -4.97
N ARG A 962 1.66 -26.89 -4.95
CA ARG A 962 2.96 -26.17 -4.88
C ARG A 962 3.39 -25.83 -3.46
N LEU A 963 3.16 -26.74 -2.49
CA LEU A 963 3.90 -26.71 -1.23
C LEU A 963 5.33 -27.27 -1.40
N ARG A 964 6.09 -26.60 -2.28
CA ARG A 964 7.54 -26.69 -2.40
C ARG A 964 8.18 -25.87 -1.27
N GLY A 965 8.17 -26.45 -0.08
CA GLY A 965 9.02 -26.04 1.05
C GLY A 965 8.76 -24.67 1.70
N ARG A 966 7.64 -23.97 1.42
CA ARG A 966 7.23 -22.78 2.19
C ARG A 966 6.91 -23.17 3.65
N ALA A 967 7.93 -23.12 4.50
CA ALA A 967 7.87 -23.44 5.93
C ALA A 967 8.57 -22.36 6.75
N ALA A 968 7.80 -21.61 7.54
CA ALA A 968 8.34 -20.64 8.49
C ALA A 968 9.11 -21.34 9.61
N VAL A 969 10.27 -20.80 9.98
CA VAL A 969 11.13 -21.36 11.03
C VAL A 969 11.28 -20.36 12.16
N HIS A 970 10.46 -20.54 13.21
CA HIS A 970 10.57 -19.75 14.44
C HIS A 970 11.57 -20.37 15.42
N ARG A 971 12.05 -19.53 16.35
CA ARG A 971 12.86 -19.95 17.51
C ARG A 971 12.28 -19.34 18.79
N LEU A 972 12.08 -20.19 19.80
CA LEU A 972 11.69 -19.79 21.15
C LEU A 972 12.96 -19.62 22.02
N PRO A 973 13.09 -18.55 22.82
CA PRO A 973 14.23 -18.35 23.72
C PRO A 973 14.03 -19.09 25.05
N PHE A 974 14.47 -20.35 25.13
CA PHE A 974 14.59 -21.05 26.42
C PHE A 974 15.79 -20.50 27.21
N HIS A 975 15.51 -19.82 28.33
CA HIS A 975 16.45 -19.30 29.34
C HIS A 975 17.47 -18.25 28.87
N PHE A 976 17.00 -17.03 28.57
CA PHE A 976 17.79 -15.80 28.72
C PHE A 976 16.96 -14.71 29.45
N GLY A 977 17.55 -13.53 29.67
CA GLY A 977 17.00 -12.46 30.52
C GLY A 977 15.64 -11.87 30.06
N PRO A 978 15.07 -10.95 30.86
CA PRO A 978 13.68 -10.51 30.71
C PRO A 978 13.43 -9.78 29.38
N HIS A 979 12.21 -9.95 28.85
CA HIS A 979 11.70 -9.34 27.61
C HIS A 979 12.47 -9.74 26.32
N ALA A 980 12.29 -11.01 25.93
CA ALA A 980 12.53 -11.48 24.56
C ALA A 980 11.21 -11.93 23.92
N PRO A 981 11.02 -11.77 22.59
CA PRO A 981 9.86 -12.28 21.87
C PRO A 981 9.56 -13.75 22.15
N ALA A 982 8.27 -14.09 22.32
CA ALA A 982 7.85 -15.49 22.52
C ALA A 982 8.31 -16.39 21.36
N ALA A 983 8.13 -15.92 20.13
CA ALA A 983 8.62 -16.56 18.91
C ALA A 983 9.01 -15.51 17.86
N ALA A 984 10.21 -15.65 17.27
CA ALA A 984 10.66 -14.83 16.14
C ALA A 984 11.07 -15.72 14.95
N ALA A 985 10.72 -15.31 13.73
CA ALA A 985 11.15 -15.99 12.50
C ALA A 985 12.67 -15.80 12.26
N GLN A 986 13.35 -16.84 11.74
CA GLN A 986 14.79 -16.78 11.43
C GLN A 986 15.17 -17.28 10.03
N GLY A 987 14.19 -17.44 9.12
CA GLY A 987 14.44 -17.64 7.68
C GLY A 987 13.56 -18.68 7.00
N LEU A 988 13.60 -18.65 5.65
CA LEU A 988 12.90 -19.55 4.72
C LEU A 988 13.83 -20.67 4.23
N ARG A 989 13.27 -21.82 3.80
CA ARG A 989 14.10 -22.99 3.46
C ARG A 989 13.49 -24.05 2.51
N GLU A 990 13.90 -24.02 1.24
CA GLU A 990 13.72 -25.13 0.27
C GLU A 990 14.92 -26.11 0.23
N GLY A 991 14.80 -27.16 -0.59
CA GLY A 991 15.80 -28.23 -0.69
C GLY A 991 16.04 -28.71 -2.12
N ALA A 992 16.99 -28.08 -2.81
CA ALA A 992 17.41 -28.46 -4.15
C ALA A 992 17.91 -29.92 -4.25
N ARG A 993 17.58 -30.59 -5.36
CA ARG A 993 18.44 -31.63 -5.92
C ARG A 993 19.59 -30.94 -6.68
N PRO A 994 20.81 -31.51 -6.71
CA PRO A 994 21.81 -31.05 -7.67
C PRO A 994 21.30 -31.27 -9.10
N PRO A 995 21.68 -30.42 -10.07
CA PRO A 995 21.34 -30.65 -11.48
C PRO A 995 21.96 -31.97 -11.96
N ALA A 996 21.30 -32.61 -12.92
CA ALA A 996 21.93 -33.71 -13.65
C ALA A 996 23.15 -33.19 -14.42
N ARG A 997 24.21 -34.01 -14.52
CA ARG A 997 25.32 -33.71 -15.43
C ARG A 997 24.79 -33.73 -16.86
N LEU A 998 24.84 -32.58 -17.53
CA LEU A 998 24.93 -32.53 -18.99
C LEU A 998 26.41 -32.69 -19.34
N GLU A 999 26.73 -33.63 -20.23
CA GLU A 999 28.08 -33.76 -20.79
C GLU A 999 28.22 -32.83 -22.01
N PRO A 1000 29.41 -32.23 -22.23
CA PRO A 1000 29.58 -31.24 -23.30
C PRO A 1000 29.75 -31.92 -24.66
N ALA A 1001 28.84 -31.64 -25.59
CA ALA A 1001 29.05 -31.92 -27.00
C ALA A 1001 29.90 -30.80 -27.62
N CYS A 1002 31.18 -31.08 -27.89
CA CYS A 1002 32.02 -30.18 -28.69
C CYS A 1002 31.58 -30.21 -30.16
N GLY A 1003 31.31 -29.03 -30.72
CA GLY A 1003 31.16 -28.80 -32.16
C GLY A 1003 31.75 -27.44 -32.48
N ALA A 1004 32.88 -27.42 -33.20
CA ALA A 1004 33.56 -26.19 -33.57
C ALA A 1004 33.01 -25.63 -34.89
N ALA A 1005 33.00 -24.30 -35.00
CA ALA A 1005 32.93 -23.56 -36.24
C ALA A 1005 34.19 -22.66 -36.32
N PRO A 1006 34.70 -22.36 -37.53
CA PRO A 1006 35.85 -21.47 -37.74
C PRO A 1006 35.50 -19.99 -37.50
#